data_AF-A0A7J4MIP7-F1
#
_entry.id   AF-A0A7J4MIP7-F1
#
_cell.length_a   1.000
_cell.length_b   1.000
_cell.length_c   1.000
_cell.angle_alpha   90.00
_cell.angle_beta   90.00
_cell.angle_gamma   90.00
#
_symmetry.space_group_name_H-M   'P 1'
#
loop_
_entity.id
_entity.type
_entity.pdbx_description
1 polymer ?
#
loop_
_entity_poly.entity_id
_entity_poly.type
_entity_poly.pdbx_seq_one_letter_code
_entity_poly.pdbx_strand_id
1 'polypeptide(L)'
;DDGRMKPDISAPGTFILSAKSRSTSSTGWLAHSNSDYTYMGGTSMSTPLTAGASALIYQHLIDNMNHPDPTSALVKGIITVSAHDMTGQYGSSTNGAGETAPNYHEGWGLLDLDKAVNTSWVDNESVNTGDTRGWKFTVPNGAPDLKVMVSWTDPPSTPSASTNLVNDIDFAVKDPSGNWVEYGNNLDNLIGTTISSPAAGMWEIHVNGTNIPTGPQHFSMVIDAPYSMINISADADGDGFIDTLDDCPNTAGSSTQDQTGCPDGDGDGWSNVGDDFPNEGTQWSDSDGDNFGDNPGGVNPDSCTSVVGTSSSDRYGCPDTDSDSWSDPDGGWTAFQGADACASTWGNSTLDRNGCLDEDGDGQSDLNDALLNDDTQWLDTDGDGYYDNPNPATNWDDCPSIWGNSTIDRQGCLDTDGDGVSDDNDPWPTDPSRSIDTDGDGFADSEDDCPNFAGNSTWILVGCLDADGDGRTVEYDAFPNDGTQWNDTDGDGFGDEPTGNFADDCPNTYGDSWQNGTLGCPDSDGDGWSNGEDSFTNDSTQWHDVDGDGYGDNIGGTNPDSCPTTPGNSTQGGVLGCPDSDGDGWADSIDDFPNDDTQHSDQDGDGFGDNATGNNADDCPITFGNSTIDRLGCVDTDGDGYSDINDDFPTDPTRHLDTDGDGYADFEDDCATVPGTSTNGSIGCFDADQDTWADDDDSFPLDATQWNDTDMDGFGDNANGTNPDACPTVFGNSSSTILGCLDSDGDTWADLIDVFPDDGTEWIDDDADGFGNNIDFCPVTAGNSTNGTIGCIDSDGDAWADNSDFLPQDPTQWLDSDGDGYGDNLAGTDGDNCPNEAGNAIYDLVGCPDNDQDGWSNSGDAFPERRSQYQDTDGDGYGDNNSPGAELADHWPDDPERNTAEVLLECEPTEFEIDLALDPSVRFTCSITNLIQNNLTVRVEWKSLNAIDAGVRVHVLVITGNGTQTVAFSGNMVEKGDINSVIEASEPGAIKSMAYTSIQIDAINSEDGDSFDDILDKAKDVPHIQEIIAVIIAILLALFLAFNARRNARKKKEERRRQLQQRMASAFVMDEHNRPGRFPPN
;
A
#
# COMPACT_ATOMS: atom_id res chain seq x y z
N ASP A 1 -7.49 1.64 -45.90
CA ASP A 1 -6.50 2.29 -45.01
C ASP A 1 -6.28 3.70 -45.48
N ASP A 2 -6.45 4.66 -44.58
CA ASP A 2 -6.25 6.09 -44.83
C ASP A 2 -4.84 6.57 -44.50
N GLY A 3 -3.98 5.67 -44.01
CA GLY A 3 -2.57 5.95 -43.72
C GLY A 3 -2.28 6.28 -42.25
N ARG A 4 -3.26 6.17 -41.35
CA ARG A 4 -3.04 6.36 -39.90
C ARG A 4 -2.06 5.36 -39.30
N MET A 5 -1.36 5.78 -38.26
CA MET A 5 -0.46 4.93 -37.49
C MET A 5 -1.25 3.85 -36.76
N LYS A 6 -1.03 2.58 -37.14
CA LYS A 6 -1.56 1.40 -36.47
C LYS A 6 -0.54 0.25 -36.51
N PRO A 7 -0.42 -0.57 -35.44
CA PRO A 7 -1.14 -0.46 -34.14
C PRO A 7 -0.76 0.81 -33.36
N ASP A 8 -1.52 1.16 -32.31
CA ASP A 8 -1.12 2.29 -31.45
C ASP A 8 0.05 1.89 -30.52
N ILE A 9 0.05 0.65 -30.04
CA ILE A 9 0.99 0.10 -29.07
C ILE A 9 1.18 -1.40 -29.32
N SER A 10 2.30 -1.96 -28.86
CA SER A 10 2.61 -3.39 -28.89
C SER A 10 2.70 -4.00 -27.48
N ALA A 11 2.44 -5.31 -27.38
CA ALA A 11 2.58 -6.09 -26.14
C ALA A 11 2.97 -7.55 -26.50
N PRO A 12 3.57 -8.32 -25.57
CA PRO A 12 3.95 -9.71 -25.81
C PRO A 12 2.78 -10.54 -26.36
N GLY A 13 3.03 -11.30 -27.43
CA GLY A 13 1.96 -12.00 -28.15
C GLY A 13 2.32 -13.42 -28.59
N THR A 14 3.48 -13.94 -28.22
CA THR A 14 3.97 -15.25 -28.65
C THR A 14 4.30 -16.09 -27.44
N PHE A 15 3.92 -17.38 -27.46
CA PHE A 15 4.09 -18.29 -26.32
C PHE A 15 3.51 -17.75 -25.01
N ILE A 16 2.32 -17.17 -25.07
CA ILE A 16 1.59 -16.73 -23.88
C ILE A 16 0.89 -17.94 -23.26
N LEU A 17 1.29 -18.31 -22.05
CA LEU A 17 0.61 -19.32 -21.24
C LEU A 17 -0.70 -18.73 -20.69
N SER A 18 -1.83 -19.32 -21.04
CA SER A 18 -3.13 -18.87 -20.54
C SER A 18 -4.12 -20.02 -20.37
N ALA A 19 -5.28 -19.73 -19.79
CA ALA A 19 -6.28 -20.72 -19.43
C ALA A 19 -6.77 -21.49 -20.67
N LYS A 20 -6.71 -22.83 -20.59
CA LYS A 20 -7.20 -23.74 -21.62
C LYS A 20 -8.66 -24.03 -21.38
N SER A 21 -9.49 -23.84 -22.42
CA SER A 21 -10.90 -24.23 -22.32
C SER A 21 -11.03 -25.74 -22.09
N ARG A 22 -11.78 -26.14 -21.06
CA ARG A 22 -12.13 -27.54 -20.78
C ARG A 22 -12.89 -28.23 -21.93
N SER A 23 -13.43 -27.47 -22.88
CA SER A 23 -14.14 -28.00 -24.04
C SER A 23 -13.24 -28.30 -25.25
N THR A 24 -11.96 -27.92 -25.22
CA THR A 24 -11.03 -28.13 -26.34
C THR A 24 -9.97 -29.18 -26.00
N SER A 25 -9.71 -30.10 -26.93
CA SER A 25 -8.58 -31.01 -26.87
C SER A 25 -7.32 -30.45 -27.55
N SER A 26 -7.42 -29.30 -28.23
CA SER A 26 -6.29 -28.64 -28.90
C SER A 26 -5.37 -27.95 -27.90
N THR A 27 -4.06 -28.03 -28.12
CA THR A 27 -2.99 -27.48 -27.27
C THR A 27 -2.36 -26.20 -27.85
N GLY A 28 -3.06 -25.52 -28.77
CA GLY A 28 -2.60 -24.24 -29.31
C GLY A 28 -1.24 -24.36 -30.00
N TRP A 29 -0.25 -23.64 -29.48
CA TRP A 29 1.15 -23.69 -29.96
C TRP A 29 1.99 -24.71 -29.21
N LEU A 30 1.79 -24.86 -27.89
CA LEU A 30 2.51 -25.82 -27.05
C LEU A 30 1.64 -26.22 -25.84
N ALA A 31 1.71 -27.49 -25.46
CA ALA A 31 1.07 -28.00 -24.25
C ALA A 31 1.85 -27.58 -23.00
N HIS A 32 1.16 -27.40 -21.88
CA HIS A 32 1.77 -27.14 -20.58
C HIS A 32 1.58 -28.38 -19.68
N SER A 33 2.47 -28.58 -18.70
CA SER A 33 2.39 -29.72 -17.76
C SER A 33 1.07 -29.72 -16.98
N ASN A 34 0.61 -28.54 -16.57
CA ASN A 34 -0.75 -28.34 -16.08
C ASN A 34 -1.77 -28.29 -17.23
N SER A 35 -2.68 -29.26 -17.27
CA SER A 35 -3.70 -29.43 -18.30
C SER A 35 -4.77 -28.32 -18.36
N ASP A 36 -4.90 -27.49 -17.30
CA ASP A 36 -5.79 -26.33 -17.26
C ASP A 36 -5.24 -25.12 -18.04
N TYR A 37 -4.01 -25.20 -18.54
CA TYR A 37 -3.33 -24.12 -19.27
C TYR A 37 -2.72 -24.62 -20.58
N THR A 38 -2.48 -23.70 -21.51
CA THR A 38 -1.81 -24.00 -22.79
C THR A 38 -1.14 -22.75 -23.33
N TYR A 39 -0.07 -22.91 -24.10
CA TYR A 39 0.57 -21.80 -24.79
C TYR A 39 -0.16 -21.47 -26.10
N MET A 40 -0.39 -20.18 -26.34
CA MET A 40 -0.92 -19.65 -27.60
C MET A 40 -0.10 -18.45 -28.07
N GLY A 41 -0.34 -18.01 -29.30
CA GLY A 41 0.25 -16.78 -29.81
C GLY A 41 -0.59 -16.13 -30.91
N GLY A 42 -0.30 -14.85 -31.14
CA GLY A 42 -0.98 -13.94 -32.06
C GLY A 42 -1.27 -12.60 -31.39
N THR A 43 -1.67 -11.60 -32.19
CA THR A 43 -2.16 -10.32 -31.66
C THR A 43 -3.39 -10.50 -30.77
N SER A 44 -4.13 -11.60 -30.93
CA SER A 44 -5.20 -12.04 -30.03
C SER A 44 -4.73 -12.31 -28.59
N MET A 45 -3.44 -12.52 -28.35
CA MET A 45 -2.86 -12.67 -27.02
C MET A 45 -2.27 -11.34 -26.51
N SER A 46 -1.70 -10.51 -27.41
CA SER A 46 -1.26 -9.15 -27.06
C SER A 46 -2.41 -8.25 -26.62
N THR A 47 -3.56 -8.29 -27.30
CA THR A 47 -4.72 -7.43 -26.99
C THR A 47 -5.27 -7.60 -25.56
N PRO A 48 -5.55 -8.83 -25.06
CA PRO A 48 -6.02 -8.98 -23.68
C PRO A 48 -4.98 -8.59 -22.63
N LEU A 49 -3.67 -8.70 -22.92
CA LEU A 49 -2.63 -8.17 -22.04
C LEU A 49 -2.71 -6.64 -21.95
N THR A 50 -2.81 -5.94 -23.07
CA THR A 50 -3.04 -4.48 -23.10
C THR A 50 -4.35 -4.09 -22.40
N ALA A 51 -5.41 -4.91 -22.53
CA ALA A 51 -6.68 -4.67 -21.86
C ALA A 51 -6.58 -4.82 -20.33
N GLY A 52 -5.84 -5.82 -19.84
CA GLY A 52 -5.53 -5.98 -18.41
C GLY A 52 -4.71 -4.81 -17.88
N ALA A 53 -3.67 -4.39 -18.61
CA ALA A 53 -2.88 -3.21 -18.29
C ALA A 53 -3.73 -1.93 -18.24
N SER A 54 -4.65 -1.75 -19.19
CA SER A 54 -5.59 -0.63 -19.18
C SER A 54 -6.48 -0.65 -17.94
N ALA A 55 -6.96 -1.82 -17.52
CA ALA A 55 -7.77 -1.96 -16.30
C ALA A 55 -7.00 -1.58 -15.04
N LEU A 56 -5.71 -1.92 -14.95
CA LEU A 56 -4.84 -1.50 -13.85
C LEU A 56 -4.61 0.02 -13.85
N ILE A 57 -4.44 0.63 -15.02
CA ILE A 57 -4.34 2.11 -15.12
C ILE A 57 -5.66 2.77 -14.70
N TYR A 58 -6.81 2.23 -15.12
CA TYR A 58 -8.11 2.70 -14.66
C TYR A 58 -8.22 2.62 -13.13
N GLN A 59 -7.81 1.50 -12.55
CA GLN A 59 -7.80 1.31 -11.10
C GLN A 59 -6.89 2.34 -10.42
N HIS A 60 -5.66 2.50 -10.90
CA HIS A 60 -4.71 3.48 -10.35
C HIS A 60 -5.25 4.92 -10.42
N LEU A 61 -5.84 5.32 -11.54
CA LEU A 61 -6.42 6.66 -11.68
C LEU A 61 -7.60 6.89 -10.73
N ILE A 62 -8.47 5.90 -10.56
CA ILE A 62 -9.67 6.01 -9.72
C ILE A 62 -9.32 5.93 -8.24
N ASP A 63 -8.58 4.90 -7.85
CA ASP A 63 -8.37 4.55 -6.45
C ASP A 63 -7.20 5.34 -5.83
N ASN A 64 -6.13 5.60 -6.59
CA ASN A 64 -4.90 6.21 -6.05
C ASN A 64 -4.74 7.68 -6.43
N MET A 65 -5.21 8.11 -7.61
CA MET A 65 -5.05 9.49 -8.11
C MET A 65 -6.31 10.34 -7.93
N ASN A 66 -7.36 9.81 -7.29
CA ASN A 66 -8.64 10.48 -7.05
C ASN A 66 -9.27 11.08 -8.34
N HIS A 67 -9.11 10.38 -9.47
CA HIS A 67 -9.70 10.74 -10.76
C HIS A 67 -10.81 9.74 -11.10
N PRO A 68 -12.08 9.98 -10.69
CA PRO A 68 -13.12 8.96 -10.72
C PRO A 68 -13.67 8.64 -12.12
N ASP A 69 -13.52 9.56 -13.09
CA ASP A 69 -14.07 9.43 -14.45
C ASP A 69 -12.99 9.59 -15.55
N PRO A 70 -11.93 8.77 -15.56
CA PRO A 70 -10.85 8.88 -16.54
C PRO A 70 -11.33 8.58 -17.95
N THR A 71 -11.04 9.46 -18.90
CA THR A 71 -11.45 9.23 -20.29
C THR A 71 -10.63 8.12 -20.96
N SER A 72 -11.18 7.45 -21.97
CA SER A 72 -10.42 6.50 -22.78
C SER A 72 -9.27 7.16 -23.56
N ALA A 73 -9.36 8.46 -23.82
CA ALA A 73 -8.28 9.23 -24.44
C ALA A 73 -7.11 9.41 -23.46
N LEU A 74 -7.38 9.67 -22.18
CA LEU A 74 -6.34 9.72 -21.15
C LEU A 74 -5.58 8.40 -21.05
N VAL A 75 -6.30 7.28 -20.84
CA VAL A 75 -5.66 5.95 -20.71
C VAL A 75 -4.87 5.59 -21.96
N LYS A 76 -5.39 5.93 -23.16
CA LYS A 76 -4.65 5.76 -24.41
C LYS A 76 -3.36 6.59 -24.42
N GLY A 77 -3.45 7.86 -24.02
CA GLY A 77 -2.31 8.78 -23.94
C GLY A 77 -1.22 8.26 -23.02
N ILE A 78 -1.59 7.85 -21.79
CA ILE A 78 -0.69 7.27 -20.79
C ILE A 78 0.06 6.06 -21.35
N ILE A 79 -0.65 5.07 -21.88
CA ILE A 79 -0.04 3.84 -22.42
C ILE A 79 0.94 4.14 -23.55
N THR A 80 0.64 5.13 -24.39
CA THR A 80 1.49 5.46 -25.56
C THR A 80 2.65 6.39 -25.23
N VAL A 81 2.53 7.26 -24.23
CA VAL A 81 3.63 8.14 -23.81
C VAL A 81 4.65 7.35 -23.00
N SER A 82 4.20 6.40 -22.17
CA SER A 82 5.08 5.56 -21.35
C SER A 82 5.80 4.47 -22.15
N ALA A 83 5.28 4.13 -23.33
CA ALA A 83 5.82 3.09 -24.19
C ALA A 83 7.31 3.30 -24.50
N HIS A 84 8.08 2.21 -24.53
CA HIS A 84 9.48 2.28 -24.96
C HIS A 84 9.68 1.63 -26.34
N ASP A 85 10.65 2.16 -27.08
CA ASP A 85 11.01 1.69 -28.42
C ASP A 85 11.61 0.28 -28.33
N MET A 86 11.18 -0.64 -29.19
CA MET A 86 11.72 -1.99 -29.20
C MET A 86 13.05 -2.04 -29.95
N THR A 87 13.90 -3.02 -29.64
CA THR A 87 15.20 -3.21 -30.33
C THR A 87 15.07 -4.03 -31.63
N GLY A 88 13.87 -4.52 -31.93
CA GLY A 88 13.56 -5.31 -33.13
C GLY A 88 13.87 -6.80 -32.99
N GLN A 89 13.22 -7.62 -33.82
CA GLN A 89 13.54 -9.05 -33.89
C GLN A 89 14.88 -9.24 -34.62
N TYR A 90 15.84 -9.93 -33.99
CA TYR A 90 17.19 -10.20 -34.52
C TYR A 90 18.16 -9.01 -34.59
N GLY A 91 17.97 -7.96 -33.78
CA GLY A 91 18.92 -6.83 -33.68
C GLY A 91 19.04 -6.00 -34.98
N SER A 92 18.01 -6.02 -35.83
CA SER A 92 18.01 -5.29 -37.10
C SER A 92 17.46 -3.87 -36.92
N SER A 93 18.31 -2.86 -37.11
CA SER A 93 17.94 -1.44 -37.00
C SER A 93 17.14 -0.87 -38.19
N THR A 94 16.70 -1.70 -39.13
CA THR A 94 16.10 -1.25 -40.41
C THR A 94 14.88 -2.05 -40.86
N ASN A 95 14.37 -2.95 -40.03
CA ASN A 95 13.22 -3.77 -40.38
C ASN A 95 12.41 -4.15 -39.14
N GLY A 96 11.10 -3.95 -39.20
CA GLY A 96 10.21 -4.30 -38.10
C GLY A 96 10.37 -3.34 -36.92
N ALA A 97 10.33 -3.90 -35.72
CA ALA A 97 10.42 -3.15 -34.47
C ALA A 97 11.84 -2.68 -34.10
N GLY A 98 12.76 -2.60 -35.07
CA GLY A 98 14.08 -1.98 -34.87
C GLY A 98 14.24 -0.68 -35.65
N GLU A 99 13.18 -0.21 -36.31
CA GLU A 99 13.04 1.18 -36.72
C GLU A 99 12.64 2.02 -35.49
N THR A 100 13.13 3.24 -35.34
CA THR A 100 12.77 4.07 -34.18
C THR A 100 11.28 4.35 -34.11
N ALA A 101 10.63 4.04 -32.98
CA ALA A 101 9.25 4.41 -32.71
C ALA A 101 9.06 5.94 -32.74
N PRO A 102 7.93 6.44 -33.29
CA PRO A 102 6.80 5.66 -33.78
C PRO A 102 7.00 5.08 -35.19
N ASN A 103 6.54 3.85 -35.41
CA ASN A 103 6.55 3.18 -36.72
C ASN A 103 5.35 2.23 -36.91
N TYR A 104 5.11 1.76 -38.14
CA TYR A 104 3.95 0.90 -38.45
C TYR A 104 4.07 -0.56 -37.97
N HIS A 105 5.22 -0.95 -37.42
CA HIS A 105 5.46 -2.30 -36.92
C HIS A 105 5.10 -2.42 -35.44
N GLU A 106 5.45 -1.43 -34.63
CA GLU A 106 5.22 -1.46 -33.18
C GLU A 106 4.30 -0.35 -32.66
N GLY A 107 3.89 0.60 -33.50
CA GLY A 107 3.15 1.77 -33.07
C GLY A 107 4.06 2.75 -32.35
N TRP A 108 3.67 3.18 -31.15
CA TRP A 108 4.47 4.04 -30.28
C TRP A 108 5.49 3.28 -29.41
N GLY A 109 5.48 1.94 -29.44
CA GLY A 109 6.44 1.10 -28.73
C GLY A 109 5.80 -0.08 -28.01
N LEU A 110 6.57 -0.71 -27.13
CA LEU A 110 6.13 -1.74 -26.20
C LEU A 110 5.49 -1.11 -24.97
N LEU A 111 4.35 -1.66 -24.55
CA LEU A 111 3.63 -1.26 -23.34
C LEU A 111 4.52 -1.36 -22.08
N ASP A 112 4.54 -0.29 -21.30
CA ASP A 112 5.34 -0.14 -20.09
C ASP A 112 4.46 0.45 -18.97
N LEU A 113 4.10 -0.38 -17.99
CA LEU A 113 3.21 -0.01 -16.89
C LEU A 113 3.92 0.75 -15.78
N ASP A 114 5.21 0.50 -15.58
CA ASP A 114 6.00 1.14 -14.54
C ASP A 114 6.18 2.63 -14.85
N LYS A 115 6.52 2.95 -16.11
CA LYS A 115 6.53 4.35 -16.56
C LYS A 115 5.13 4.98 -16.63
N ALA A 116 4.07 4.17 -16.77
CA ALA A 116 2.71 4.69 -16.91
C ALA A 116 2.17 5.33 -15.62
N VAL A 117 2.57 4.85 -14.44
CA VAL A 117 2.11 5.40 -13.16
C VAL A 117 2.72 6.77 -12.84
N ASN A 118 3.90 7.08 -13.39
CA ASN A 118 4.61 8.35 -13.17
C ASN A 118 4.37 9.40 -14.27
N THR A 119 3.19 9.41 -14.86
CA THR A 119 2.81 10.36 -15.93
C THR A 119 2.03 11.56 -15.38
N SER A 120 2.30 12.74 -15.92
CA SER A 120 1.45 13.93 -15.70
C SER A 120 0.50 14.15 -16.86
N TRP A 121 -0.71 14.60 -16.58
CA TRP A 121 -1.75 14.67 -17.58
C TRP A 121 -2.75 15.81 -17.38
N VAL A 122 -3.46 16.10 -18.46
CA VAL A 122 -4.64 16.94 -18.54
C VAL A 122 -5.72 16.10 -19.20
N ASP A 123 -6.88 15.96 -18.58
CA ASP A 123 -7.98 15.12 -19.08
C ASP A 123 -9.26 15.91 -19.32
N ASN A 124 -10.03 15.46 -20.31
CA ASN A 124 -11.36 15.94 -20.65
C ASN A 124 -11.46 17.44 -21.01
N GLU A 125 -10.35 18.07 -21.39
CA GLU A 125 -10.31 19.45 -21.88
C GLU A 125 -10.84 19.57 -23.30
N SER A 126 -11.27 20.76 -23.72
CA SER A 126 -11.93 20.93 -25.02
C SER A 126 -11.53 22.16 -25.82
N VAL A 127 -11.57 22.00 -27.15
CA VAL A 127 -11.31 23.05 -28.15
C VAL A 127 -12.38 23.09 -29.25
N ASN A 128 -12.72 24.29 -29.71
CA ASN A 128 -13.42 24.53 -30.98
C ASN A 128 -12.43 24.94 -32.08
N THR A 129 -12.94 25.08 -33.30
CA THR A 129 -12.16 25.61 -34.42
C THR A 129 -11.61 27.01 -34.09
N GLY A 130 -10.29 27.14 -34.02
CA GLY A 130 -9.58 28.38 -33.73
C GLY A 130 -9.30 28.64 -32.25
N ASP A 131 -9.70 27.73 -31.35
CA ASP A 131 -9.33 27.82 -29.93
C ASP A 131 -7.90 27.27 -29.71
N THR A 132 -7.19 27.85 -28.75
CA THR A 132 -5.90 27.37 -28.23
C THR A 132 -6.01 27.25 -26.71
N ARG A 133 -5.49 26.15 -26.15
CA ARG A 133 -5.35 25.92 -24.71
C ARG A 133 -3.90 25.60 -24.39
N GLY A 134 -3.38 26.11 -23.28
CA GLY A 134 -1.96 26.12 -22.99
C GLY A 134 -1.66 25.75 -21.54
N TRP A 135 -0.60 24.98 -21.35
CA TRP A 135 -0.07 24.59 -20.05
C TRP A 135 1.42 24.87 -19.97
N LYS A 136 1.92 25.24 -18.79
CA LYS A 136 3.36 25.35 -18.50
C LYS A 136 3.77 24.33 -17.44
N PHE A 137 5.01 23.87 -17.54
CA PHE A 137 5.65 22.99 -16.55
C PHE A 137 7.15 23.27 -16.51
N THR A 138 7.81 22.89 -15.42
CA THR A 138 9.24 23.14 -15.22
C THR A 138 10.03 21.84 -15.34
N VAL A 139 10.98 21.80 -16.27
CA VAL A 139 11.90 20.68 -16.46
C VAL A 139 13.15 20.90 -15.59
N PRO A 140 13.52 19.95 -14.71
CA PRO A 140 14.71 20.05 -13.87
C PRO A 140 16.00 19.90 -14.69
N ASN A 141 17.13 20.29 -14.10
CA ASN A 141 18.42 20.15 -14.75
C ASN A 141 18.84 18.69 -14.86
N GLY A 142 19.27 18.25 -16.06
CA GLY A 142 19.65 16.86 -16.31
C GLY A 142 18.47 15.90 -16.52
N ALA A 143 17.28 16.41 -16.80
CA ALA A 143 16.11 15.58 -17.07
C ALA A 143 16.33 14.61 -18.26
N PRO A 144 15.79 13.38 -18.19
CA PRO A 144 15.82 12.42 -19.29
C PRO A 144 14.97 12.91 -20.48
N ASP A 145 14.99 12.14 -21.58
CA ASP A 145 14.14 12.38 -22.74
C ASP A 145 12.67 12.52 -22.31
N LEU A 146 11.99 13.54 -22.85
CA LEU A 146 10.61 13.89 -22.51
C LEU A 146 9.68 13.56 -23.67
N LYS A 147 8.64 12.77 -23.44
CA LYS A 147 7.59 12.47 -24.41
C LYS A 147 6.32 13.26 -24.08
N VAL A 148 5.67 13.72 -25.13
CA VAL A 148 4.39 14.44 -25.05
C VAL A 148 3.41 13.79 -26.01
N MET A 149 2.22 13.42 -25.52
CA MET A 149 1.14 12.85 -26.32
C MET A 149 -0.14 13.68 -26.17
N VAL A 150 -0.84 13.92 -27.26
CA VAL A 150 -2.20 14.47 -27.29
C VAL A 150 -3.10 13.46 -28.01
N SER A 151 -4.19 13.06 -27.37
CA SER A 151 -5.12 12.08 -27.94
C SER A 151 -6.57 12.47 -27.71
N TRP A 152 -7.44 12.05 -28.64
CA TRP A 152 -8.86 12.34 -28.55
C TRP A 152 -9.72 11.24 -29.14
N THR A 153 -10.94 11.13 -28.63
CA THR A 153 -11.97 10.26 -29.22
C THR A 153 -12.68 11.04 -30.33
N ASP A 154 -12.20 10.86 -31.56
CA ASP A 154 -12.73 11.52 -32.76
C ASP A 154 -14.14 11.01 -33.12
N PRO A 155 -15.08 11.87 -33.57
CA PRO A 155 -16.39 11.43 -34.03
C PRO A 155 -16.32 10.39 -35.16
N PRO A 156 -17.30 9.49 -35.25
CA PRO A 156 -17.28 8.43 -36.25
C PRO A 156 -17.35 8.98 -37.68
N SER A 157 -16.40 8.59 -38.51
CA SER A 157 -16.36 8.91 -39.94
C SER A 157 -17.22 7.99 -40.80
N THR A 158 -17.40 8.35 -42.07
CA THR A 158 -18.06 7.49 -43.06
C THR A 158 -17.06 6.48 -43.64
N PRO A 159 -17.41 5.17 -43.76
CA PRO A 159 -16.50 4.16 -44.31
C PRO A 159 -16.01 4.42 -45.75
N SER A 160 -16.62 5.38 -46.47
CA SER A 160 -16.23 5.78 -47.81
C SER A 160 -15.29 7.00 -47.85
N ALA A 161 -14.92 7.57 -46.70
CA ALA A 161 -14.03 8.73 -46.64
C ALA A 161 -12.61 8.34 -47.07
N SER A 162 -11.90 9.25 -47.75
CA SER A 162 -10.48 9.06 -48.07
C SER A 162 -9.57 9.24 -46.86
N THR A 163 -10.01 10.03 -45.89
CA THR A 163 -9.37 10.30 -44.60
C THR A 163 -10.45 10.16 -43.54
N ASN A 164 -10.24 9.34 -42.51
CA ASN A 164 -11.26 9.12 -41.50
C ASN A 164 -11.20 10.11 -40.33
N LEU A 165 -10.17 10.96 -40.23
CA LEU A 165 -10.15 12.04 -39.24
C LEU A 165 -11.29 13.05 -39.52
N VAL A 166 -12.09 13.34 -38.50
CA VAL A 166 -13.21 14.31 -38.56
C VAL A 166 -12.80 15.62 -37.93
N ASN A 167 -12.33 15.58 -36.67
CA ASN A 167 -11.87 16.74 -35.92
C ASN A 167 -10.33 16.73 -35.83
N ASP A 168 -9.73 17.85 -36.19
CA ASP A 168 -8.29 18.04 -36.36
C ASP A 168 -7.74 18.92 -35.23
N ILE A 169 -6.90 18.32 -34.39
CA ILE A 169 -6.20 18.96 -33.27
C ILE A 169 -4.70 18.87 -33.56
N ASP A 170 -4.03 20.00 -33.44
CA ASP A 170 -2.57 20.10 -33.46
C ASP A 170 -2.07 20.57 -32.08
N PHE A 171 -0.80 20.41 -31.77
CA PHE A 171 -0.21 21.02 -30.58
C PHE A 171 1.15 21.66 -30.88
N ALA A 172 1.55 22.63 -30.06
CA ALA A 172 2.82 23.33 -30.16
C ALA A 172 3.55 23.28 -28.83
N VAL A 173 4.86 23.11 -28.86
CA VAL A 173 5.73 23.12 -27.69
C VAL A 173 6.66 24.31 -27.76
N LYS A 174 6.81 25.04 -26.65
CA LYS A 174 7.74 26.16 -26.49
C LYS A 174 8.83 25.78 -25.51
N ASP A 175 10.09 25.93 -25.94
CA ASP A 175 11.26 25.70 -25.09
C ASP A 175 11.54 26.90 -24.14
N PRO A 176 12.39 26.73 -23.11
CA PRO A 176 12.78 27.81 -22.20
C PRO A 176 13.52 28.98 -22.87
N SER A 177 14.03 28.78 -24.09
CA SER A 177 14.65 29.83 -24.91
C SER A 177 13.62 30.64 -25.71
N GLY A 178 12.35 30.26 -25.66
CA GLY A 178 11.23 30.88 -26.35
C GLY A 178 11.00 30.40 -27.79
N ASN A 179 11.62 29.29 -28.22
CA ASN A 179 11.40 28.72 -29.55
C ASN A 179 10.17 27.83 -29.57
N TRP A 180 9.36 27.94 -30.63
CA TRP A 180 8.15 27.15 -30.84
C TRP A 180 8.35 26.05 -31.87
N VAL A 181 7.81 24.86 -31.59
CA VAL A 181 7.72 23.73 -32.53
C VAL A 181 6.27 23.24 -32.58
N GLU A 182 5.68 23.19 -33.78
CA GLU A 182 4.31 22.71 -34.00
C GLU A 182 4.31 21.25 -34.46
N TYR A 183 3.36 20.47 -33.95
CA TYR A 183 3.14 19.06 -34.19
C TYR A 183 1.70 18.85 -34.66
N GLY A 184 1.58 18.31 -35.86
CA GLY A 184 0.30 18.12 -36.54
C GLY A 184 0.48 17.31 -37.82
N ASN A 185 -0.48 16.44 -38.14
CA ASN A 185 -0.39 15.60 -39.34
C ASN A 185 -1.71 15.45 -40.12
N ASN A 186 -2.80 16.06 -39.64
CA ASN A 186 -4.12 16.05 -40.25
C ASN A 186 -4.63 14.64 -40.62
N LEU A 187 -4.21 13.63 -39.85
CA LEU A 187 -4.48 12.22 -40.15
C LEU A 187 -4.80 11.40 -38.91
N ASP A 188 -4.01 11.51 -37.86
CA ASP A 188 -4.14 10.71 -36.63
C ASP A 188 -4.93 11.44 -35.55
N ASN A 189 -5.63 10.67 -34.71
CA ASN A 189 -6.29 11.17 -33.50
C ASN A 189 -5.49 10.89 -32.21
N LEU A 190 -4.21 10.60 -32.40
CA LEU A 190 -3.18 10.46 -31.39
C LEU A 190 -1.90 10.99 -32.05
N ILE A 191 -1.38 12.09 -31.52
CA ILE A 191 -0.16 12.73 -32.00
C ILE A 191 0.78 12.98 -30.83
N GLY A 192 2.08 12.96 -31.08
CA GLY A 192 3.05 13.17 -30.03
C GLY A 192 4.47 13.33 -30.56
N THR A 193 5.40 13.57 -29.65
CA THR A 193 6.81 13.77 -29.94
C THR A 193 7.68 13.33 -28.77
N THR A 194 8.93 12.96 -29.06
CA THR A 194 10.00 12.81 -28.08
C THR A 194 10.94 14.00 -28.18
N ILE A 195 11.30 14.59 -27.05
CA ILE A 195 12.25 15.69 -26.92
C ILE A 195 13.48 15.14 -26.21
N SER A 196 14.53 14.86 -26.96
CA SER A 196 15.75 14.30 -26.38
C SER A 196 16.54 15.34 -25.60
N SER A 197 16.96 14.99 -24.38
CA SER A 197 17.73 15.86 -23.47
C SER A 197 17.12 17.29 -23.34
N PRO A 198 15.90 17.42 -22.80
CA PRO A 198 15.20 18.71 -22.72
C PRO A 198 16.00 19.72 -21.87
N ALA A 199 16.06 20.96 -22.34
CA ALA A 199 16.70 22.05 -21.61
C ALA A 199 15.98 22.31 -20.27
N ALA A 200 16.75 22.51 -19.21
CA ALA A 200 16.23 22.90 -17.90
C ALA A 200 15.50 24.25 -17.98
N GLY A 201 14.34 24.35 -17.31
CA GLY A 201 13.55 25.58 -17.24
C GLY A 201 12.08 25.37 -17.60
N MET A 202 11.38 26.48 -17.83
CA MET A 202 9.94 26.49 -18.06
C MET A 202 9.62 26.17 -19.52
N TRP A 203 8.82 25.13 -19.74
CA TRP A 203 8.26 24.73 -21.03
C TRP A 203 6.78 25.06 -21.10
N GLU A 204 6.27 25.32 -22.31
CA GLU A 204 4.83 25.50 -22.55
C GLU A 204 4.35 24.51 -23.63
N ILE A 205 3.17 23.92 -23.45
CA ILE A 205 2.46 23.13 -24.48
C ILE A 205 1.12 23.80 -24.77
N HIS A 206 0.83 24.03 -26.04
CA HIS A 206 -0.40 24.65 -26.53
C HIS A 206 -1.13 23.71 -27.47
N VAL A 207 -2.34 23.28 -27.11
CA VAL A 207 -3.23 22.44 -27.93
C VAL A 207 -4.21 23.32 -28.70
N ASN A 208 -4.24 23.13 -30.02
CA ASN A 208 -4.94 23.98 -30.98
C ASN A 208 -6.06 23.22 -31.68
N GLY A 209 -7.28 23.74 -31.65
CA GLY A 209 -8.40 23.23 -32.44
C GLY A 209 -8.30 23.70 -33.90
N THR A 210 -7.44 23.08 -34.70
CA THR A 210 -7.16 23.51 -36.09
C THR A 210 -8.41 23.47 -36.97
N ASN A 211 -9.18 22.38 -36.93
CA ASN A 211 -10.43 22.26 -37.67
C ASN A 211 -11.39 21.26 -36.99
N ILE A 212 -12.36 21.79 -36.25
CA ILE A 212 -13.32 21.01 -35.44
C ILE A 212 -14.74 21.18 -36.00
N PRO A 213 -15.09 20.50 -37.12
CA PRO A 213 -16.42 20.61 -37.72
C PRO A 213 -17.54 20.02 -36.85
N THR A 214 -17.21 19.13 -35.91
CA THR A 214 -18.15 18.52 -34.96
C THR A 214 -17.67 18.76 -33.54
N GLY A 215 -17.83 20.00 -33.04
CA GLY A 215 -17.29 20.43 -31.75
C GLY A 215 -18.31 20.57 -30.60
N PRO A 216 -17.82 20.85 -29.38
CA PRO A 216 -16.40 20.92 -29.03
C PRO A 216 -15.75 19.53 -29.02
N GLN A 217 -14.47 19.44 -29.41
CA GLN A 217 -13.71 18.17 -29.32
C GLN A 217 -13.00 18.11 -27.98
N HIS A 218 -13.29 17.07 -27.20
CA HIS A 218 -12.56 16.78 -25.98
C HIS A 218 -11.26 16.02 -26.27
N PHE A 219 -10.20 16.33 -25.56
CA PHE A 219 -8.89 15.69 -25.68
C PHE A 219 -8.26 15.45 -24.31
N SER A 220 -7.21 14.63 -24.31
CA SER A 220 -6.31 14.46 -23.19
C SER A 220 -4.89 14.70 -23.66
N MET A 221 -4.07 15.31 -22.81
CA MET A 221 -2.65 15.56 -23.04
C MET A 221 -1.86 14.91 -21.91
N VAL A 222 -0.80 14.19 -22.23
CA VAL A 222 0.00 13.42 -21.28
C VAL A 222 1.49 13.63 -21.55
N ILE A 223 2.28 13.71 -20.49
CA ILE A 223 3.75 13.69 -20.52
C ILE A 223 4.28 12.52 -19.69
N ASP A 224 5.42 11.94 -20.07
CA ASP A 224 6.06 10.79 -19.38
C ASP A 224 6.88 11.16 -18.14
N ALA A 225 6.58 12.30 -17.53
CA ALA A 225 7.26 12.77 -16.33
C ALA A 225 6.26 13.36 -15.34
N PRO A 226 6.48 13.21 -14.01
CA PRO A 226 5.56 13.69 -12.97
C PRO A 226 5.75 15.19 -12.68
N TYR A 227 5.69 16.03 -13.71
CA TYR A 227 5.79 17.49 -13.57
C TYR A 227 4.43 18.13 -13.29
N SER A 228 4.41 19.16 -12.45
CA SER A 228 3.19 19.97 -12.22
C SER A 228 2.80 20.75 -13.47
N MET A 229 1.55 20.57 -13.92
CA MET A 229 0.99 21.21 -15.12
C MET A 229 0.12 22.40 -14.73
N ILE A 230 0.51 23.62 -15.12
CA ILE A 230 -0.22 24.86 -14.79
C ILE A 230 -0.94 25.38 -16.04
N ASN A 231 -2.25 25.63 -15.96
CA ASN A 231 -3.07 26.11 -17.09
C ASN A 231 -2.89 27.62 -17.34
N ILE A 232 -2.06 27.98 -18.32
CA ILE A 232 -1.76 29.37 -18.69
C ILE A 232 -2.76 30.00 -19.66
N SER A 233 -3.75 29.23 -20.11
CA SER A 233 -4.88 29.78 -20.88
C SER A 233 -6.01 30.29 -20.01
N ALA A 234 -5.88 30.10 -18.69
CA ALA A 234 -6.83 30.57 -17.71
C ALA A 234 -6.23 31.61 -16.75
N ASP A 235 -4.92 31.61 -16.50
CA ASP A 235 -4.23 32.42 -15.47
C ASP A 235 -2.84 32.88 -16.01
N ALA A 236 -2.74 34.17 -16.39
CA ALA A 236 -1.63 34.72 -17.16
C ALA A 236 -0.38 35.05 -16.33
N ASP A 237 -0.50 35.35 -15.04
CA ASP A 237 0.64 35.59 -14.16
C ASP A 237 0.93 34.42 -13.20
N GLY A 238 0.03 33.45 -13.10
CA GLY A 238 0.24 32.17 -12.44
C GLY A 238 0.08 32.21 -10.93
N ASP A 239 -0.79 33.08 -10.43
CA ASP A 239 -1.03 33.27 -8.99
C ASP A 239 -2.20 32.44 -8.44
N GLY A 240 -2.89 31.68 -9.31
CA GLY A 240 -4.01 30.82 -8.95
C GLY A 240 -5.38 31.45 -9.19
N PHE A 241 -5.45 32.73 -9.58
CA PHE A 241 -6.68 33.38 -10.03
C PHE A 241 -6.75 33.38 -11.55
N ILE A 242 -7.86 32.88 -12.10
CA ILE A 242 -8.03 32.89 -13.55
C ILE A 242 -8.25 34.33 -14.05
N ASP A 243 -7.63 34.75 -15.15
CA ASP A 243 -7.67 36.08 -15.79
C ASP A 243 -9.07 36.71 -15.87
N THR A 244 -10.10 35.89 -16.00
CA THR A 244 -11.49 36.36 -16.08
C THR A 244 -12.09 36.76 -14.73
N LEU A 245 -11.46 36.36 -13.64
CA LEU A 245 -11.80 36.59 -12.23
C LEU A 245 -10.68 37.33 -11.48
N ASP A 246 -9.54 37.58 -12.13
CA ASP A 246 -8.41 38.34 -11.61
C ASP A 246 -8.49 39.81 -12.03
N ASP A 247 -8.44 40.72 -11.05
CA ASP A 247 -8.44 42.17 -11.22
C ASP A 247 -7.02 42.72 -11.51
N CYS A 248 -5.98 41.92 -11.26
CA CYS A 248 -4.58 42.15 -11.61
C CYS A 248 -3.96 41.07 -12.52
N PRO A 249 -4.49 40.78 -13.75
CA PRO A 249 -4.09 39.64 -14.62
C PRO A 249 -2.63 39.53 -15.10
N ASN A 250 -1.75 40.42 -14.67
CA ASN A 250 -0.34 40.42 -15.04
C ASN A 250 0.57 40.73 -13.83
N THR A 251 0.03 40.72 -12.61
CA THR A 251 0.73 41.05 -11.38
C THR A 251 0.20 40.15 -10.26
N ALA A 252 0.89 39.02 -10.11
CA ALA A 252 0.57 37.99 -9.14
C ALA A 252 0.23 38.54 -7.75
N GLY A 253 -0.88 38.06 -7.21
CA GLY A 253 -1.46 38.50 -5.97
C GLY A 253 -2.27 37.42 -5.25
N SER A 254 -2.79 37.77 -4.09
CA SER A 254 -3.54 36.85 -3.23
C SER A 254 -4.77 37.48 -2.58
N SER A 255 -5.06 38.76 -2.83
CA SER A 255 -6.24 39.41 -2.28
C SER A 255 -7.53 38.77 -2.82
N THR A 256 -8.56 38.74 -1.97
CA THR A 256 -9.84 38.07 -2.21
C THR A 256 -11.06 38.92 -1.88
N GLN A 257 -10.92 40.00 -1.11
CA GLN A 257 -12.03 40.80 -0.59
C GLN A 257 -12.39 42.00 -1.46
N ASP A 258 -11.40 42.63 -2.09
CA ASP A 258 -11.62 43.77 -2.99
C ASP A 258 -11.15 43.49 -4.43
N GLN A 259 -9.87 43.64 -4.72
CA GLN A 259 -9.30 43.43 -6.06
C GLN A 259 -8.77 42.01 -6.09
N THR A 260 -9.56 41.07 -6.60
CA THR A 260 -9.21 39.65 -6.54
C THR A 260 -7.94 39.38 -7.37
N GLY A 261 -6.95 38.65 -6.84
CA GLY A 261 -5.68 38.37 -7.54
C GLY A 261 -4.65 39.52 -7.54
N CYS A 262 -4.84 40.56 -6.71
CA CYS A 262 -3.85 41.63 -6.55
C CYS A 262 -2.93 41.40 -5.32
N PRO A 263 -1.76 42.05 -5.24
CA PRO A 263 -0.84 41.87 -4.12
C PRO A 263 -1.48 42.24 -2.78
N ASP A 264 -1.38 41.34 -1.81
CA ASP A 264 -1.81 41.48 -0.42
C ASP A 264 -0.57 41.31 0.49
N GLY A 265 -0.30 42.32 1.33
CA GLY A 265 0.98 42.46 2.03
C GLY A 265 1.05 41.69 3.34
N ASP A 266 -0.08 41.54 4.02
CA ASP A 266 -0.23 40.91 5.33
C ASP A 266 -1.18 39.70 5.32
N GLY A 267 -1.86 39.44 4.21
CA GLY A 267 -2.63 38.22 3.97
C GLY A 267 -4.04 38.25 4.53
N ASP A 268 -4.61 39.42 4.77
CA ASP A 268 -5.96 39.58 5.33
C ASP A 268 -7.09 39.50 4.29
N GLY A 269 -6.70 39.40 3.01
CA GLY A 269 -7.60 39.31 1.87
C GLY A 269 -7.89 40.64 1.19
N TRP A 270 -7.48 41.79 1.73
CA TRP A 270 -7.56 43.08 1.04
C TRP A 270 -6.27 43.36 0.28
N SER A 271 -6.41 44.00 -0.89
CA SER A 271 -5.26 44.38 -1.69
C SER A 271 -4.50 45.52 -1.01
N ASN A 272 -3.16 45.56 -1.15
CA ASN A 272 -2.30 46.64 -0.64
C ASN A 272 -2.74 48.07 -1.05
N VAL A 273 -3.57 48.18 -2.10
CA VAL A 273 -4.10 49.45 -2.62
C VAL A 273 -5.45 49.81 -2.02
N GLY A 274 -6.24 48.80 -1.63
CA GLY A 274 -7.54 48.94 -0.98
C GLY A 274 -7.49 48.94 0.54
N ASP A 275 -6.32 48.66 1.11
CA ASP A 275 -6.07 48.54 2.53
C ASP A 275 -5.37 49.80 3.11
N ASP A 276 -5.98 50.40 4.13
CA ASP A 276 -5.41 51.54 4.86
C ASP A 276 -4.28 51.13 5.84
N PHE A 277 -4.19 49.84 6.18
CA PHE A 277 -3.14 49.23 7.01
C PHE A 277 -2.49 47.97 6.36
N PRO A 278 -1.77 48.09 5.22
CA PRO A 278 -1.26 46.95 4.41
C PRO A 278 -0.20 46.03 5.05
N ASN A 279 0.04 46.16 6.36
CA ASN A 279 1.00 45.34 7.11
C ASN A 279 0.42 44.89 8.48
N GLU A 280 -0.87 45.06 8.72
CA GLU A 280 -1.59 44.70 9.94
C GLU A 280 -2.89 43.97 9.57
N GLY A 281 -2.80 42.66 9.34
CA GLY A 281 -3.90 41.88 8.75
C GLY A 281 -5.15 41.68 9.61
N THR A 282 -5.31 42.46 10.67
CA THR A 282 -6.55 42.56 11.46
C THR A 282 -7.31 43.86 11.23
N GLN A 283 -6.74 44.82 10.49
CA GLN A 283 -7.31 46.14 10.19
C GLN A 283 -7.14 46.45 8.71
N TRP A 284 -8.18 46.96 8.05
CA TRP A 284 -8.14 47.24 6.60
C TRP A 284 -8.79 48.57 6.20
N SER A 285 -9.28 49.37 7.16
CA SER A 285 -10.00 50.62 6.92
C SER A 285 -9.79 51.63 8.05
N ASP A 286 -9.55 52.90 7.69
CA ASP A 286 -9.47 54.05 8.61
C ASP A 286 -10.40 55.18 8.14
N SER A 287 -11.63 55.20 8.66
CA SER A 287 -12.68 56.11 8.20
C SER A 287 -12.44 57.59 8.55
N ASP A 288 -11.67 57.87 9.60
CA ASP A 288 -11.46 59.24 10.09
C ASP A 288 -10.01 59.74 10.04
N GLY A 289 -9.06 58.85 9.76
CA GLY A 289 -7.67 59.13 9.44
C GLY A 289 -6.77 59.30 10.66
N ASP A 290 -7.13 58.70 11.80
CA ASP A 290 -6.38 58.81 13.05
C ASP A 290 -5.38 57.66 13.30
N ASN A 291 -5.32 56.71 12.37
CA ASN A 291 -4.48 55.50 12.37
C ASN A 291 -4.90 54.43 13.41
N PHE A 292 -6.13 54.51 13.93
CA PHE A 292 -6.79 53.36 14.56
C PHE A 292 -7.77 52.74 13.55
N GLY A 293 -7.79 51.42 13.46
CA GLY A 293 -8.56 50.76 12.41
C GLY A 293 -10.02 50.52 12.81
N ASP A 294 -10.93 50.66 11.84
CA ASP A 294 -12.38 50.60 12.05
C ASP A 294 -12.91 49.20 12.40
N ASN A 295 -12.12 48.13 12.20
CA ASN A 295 -12.58 46.77 12.44
C ASN A 295 -12.66 46.50 13.95
N PRO A 296 -13.84 46.26 14.53
CA PRO A 296 -14.01 46.13 15.99
C PRO A 296 -13.31 44.92 16.61
N GLY A 297 -12.99 43.91 15.79
CA GLY A 297 -12.25 42.71 16.20
C GLY A 297 -10.75 42.77 15.91
N GLY A 298 -10.27 43.88 15.34
CA GLY A 298 -8.87 44.06 14.99
C GLY A 298 -8.00 44.52 16.16
N VAL A 299 -6.68 44.56 15.95
CA VAL A 299 -5.73 45.11 16.93
C VAL A 299 -5.97 46.61 17.06
N ASN A 300 -6.12 47.10 18.30
CA ASN A 300 -6.42 48.49 18.67
C ASN A 300 -7.60 49.10 17.86
N PRO A 301 -8.81 48.54 17.98
CA PRO A 301 -9.94 48.94 17.14
C PRO A 301 -10.47 50.32 17.56
N ASP A 302 -10.70 51.18 16.56
CA ASP A 302 -11.20 52.53 16.82
C ASP A 302 -12.61 52.48 17.42
N SER A 303 -12.73 52.95 18.65
CA SER A 303 -13.98 53.07 19.39
C SER A 303 -14.78 54.32 18.99
N CYS A 304 -14.14 55.23 18.25
CA CYS A 304 -14.63 56.52 17.79
C CYS A 304 -14.45 56.70 16.27
N THR A 305 -14.77 55.68 15.46
CA THR A 305 -14.64 55.52 13.97
C THR A 305 -15.06 56.68 13.02
N SER A 306 -15.41 57.85 13.54
CA SER A 306 -15.82 59.04 12.79
C SER A 306 -15.30 60.34 13.40
N VAL A 307 -14.50 60.25 14.47
CA VAL A 307 -13.96 61.35 15.27
C VAL A 307 -12.53 61.04 15.72
N VAL A 308 -11.58 61.55 14.93
CA VAL A 308 -10.13 61.51 15.22
C VAL A 308 -9.79 61.71 16.70
N GLY A 309 -9.08 60.75 17.27
CA GLY A 309 -8.60 60.76 18.63
C GLY A 309 -7.19 60.20 18.82
N THR A 310 -6.77 60.11 20.08
CA THR A 310 -5.41 59.64 20.45
C THR A 310 -5.39 58.78 21.71
N SER A 311 -6.55 58.50 22.31
CA SER A 311 -6.63 57.59 23.47
C SER A 311 -6.08 56.21 23.09
N SER A 312 -5.39 55.59 24.04
CA SER A 312 -4.73 54.29 23.87
C SER A 312 -4.76 53.38 25.09
N SER A 313 -5.44 53.78 26.17
CA SER A 313 -5.62 52.97 27.39
C SER A 313 -7.06 52.53 27.63
N ASP A 314 -8.05 53.19 27.00
CA ASP A 314 -9.45 52.77 27.03
C ASP A 314 -10.06 52.68 25.62
N ARG A 315 -10.92 53.61 25.25
CA ARG A 315 -11.55 53.68 23.94
C ARG A 315 -10.51 54.19 22.94
N TYR A 316 -9.77 53.28 22.34
CA TYR A 316 -8.79 53.54 21.28
C TYR A 316 -9.39 54.45 20.19
N GLY A 317 -8.61 55.41 19.69
CA GLY A 317 -9.07 56.38 18.66
C GLY A 317 -10.06 57.45 19.15
N CYS A 318 -10.38 57.51 20.45
CA CYS A 318 -11.22 58.59 20.99
C CYS A 318 -10.40 59.82 21.46
N PRO A 319 -11.04 61.01 21.55
CA PRO A 319 -10.36 62.22 22.03
C PRO A 319 -9.76 62.08 23.43
N ASP A 320 -8.49 62.48 23.58
CA ASP A 320 -7.74 62.56 24.83
C ASP A 320 -7.14 63.97 24.94
N THR A 321 -7.65 64.80 25.85
CA THR A 321 -7.31 66.23 25.92
C THR A 321 -5.96 66.51 26.59
N ASP A 322 -5.52 65.68 27.53
CA ASP A 322 -4.30 65.92 28.31
C ASP A 322 -3.14 64.94 28.02
N SER A 323 -3.36 64.04 27.06
CA SER A 323 -2.39 63.10 26.51
C SER A 323 -1.86 62.11 27.53
N ASP A 324 -2.72 61.70 28.45
CA ASP A 324 -2.40 60.71 29.47
C ASP A 324 -2.84 59.29 29.12
N SER A 325 -3.31 59.11 27.87
CA SER A 325 -3.78 57.88 27.23
C SER A 325 -5.21 57.46 27.52
N TRP A 326 -5.93 58.11 28.44
CA TRP A 326 -7.34 57.84 28.70
C TRP A 326 -8.27 58.78 27.91
N SER A 327 -9.42 58.28 27.46
CA SER A 327 -10.36 59.08 26.67
C SER A 327 -11.20 60.03 27.52
N ASP A 328 -11.45 61.23 26.99
CA ASP A 328 -12.32 62.22 27.62
C ASP A 328 -13.73 61.65 27.85
N PRO A 329 -14.38 61.93 29.00
CA PRO A 329 -15.75 61.49 29.24
C PRO A 329 -16.76 62.19 28.32
N ASP A 330 -17.65 61.41 27.71
CA ASP A 330 -18.73 61.88 26.84
C ASP A 330 -20.13 61.45 27.31
N GLY A 331 -21.15 61.63 26.45
CA GLY A 331 -22.54 61.32 26.77
C GLY A 331 -22.87 59.82 26.89
N GLY A 332 -21.99 58.94 26.41
CA GLY A 332 -22.11 57.48 26.46
C GLY A 332 -21.03 56.78 27.29
N TRP A 333 -19.88 57.42 27.50
CA TRP A 333 -18.74 56.92 28.27
C TRP A 333 -18.34 57.94 29.35
N THR A 334 -18.80 57.71 30.58
CA THR A 334 -18.53 58.61 31.71
C THR A 334 -17.30 58.14 32.51
N ALA A 335 -16.78 59.01 33.38
CA ALA A 335 -15.69 58.64 34.30
C ALA A 335 -16.01 57.43 35.22
N PHE A 336 -17.30 57.14 35.44
CA PHE A 336 -17.72 55.94 36.19
C PHE A 336 -17.69 54.67 35.32
N GLN A 337 -17.72 54.83 34.00
CA GLN A 337 -17.67 53.75 33.03
C GLN A 337 -16.24 53.46 32.56
N GLY A 338 -15.25 54.23 32.99
CA GLY A 338 -13.83 54.01 32.65
C GLY A 338 -13.18 55.15 31.86
N ALA A 339 -13.93 56.20 31.51
CA ALA A 339 -13.34 57.41 30.91
C ALA A 339 -12.42 58.13 31.90
N ASP A 340 -11.57 59.02 31.38
CA ASP A 340 -10.67 59.81 32.20
C ASP A 340 -11.43 60.61 33.29
N ALA A 341 -11.16 60.27 34.54
CA ALA A 341 -11.73 60.89 35.72
C ALA A 341 -11.11 62.27 36.02
N CYS A 342 -10.02 62.62 35.34
CA CYS A 342 -9.22 63.81 35.49
C CYS A 342 -9.02 64.65 34.19
N ALA A 343 -9.40 64.19 33.00
CA ALA A 343 -9.71 64.80 31.66
C ALA A 343 -8.95 66.06 31.18
N SER A 344 -7.98 66.54 31.93
CA SER A 344 -7.34 67.85 31.81
C SER A 344 -6.08 67.96 32.68
N THR A 345 -5.79 66.91 33.43
CA THR A 345 -4.67 66.77 34.36
C THR A 345 -4.10 65.38 34.18
N TRP A 346 -2.96 65.30 33.49
CA TRP A 346 -2.24 64.06 33.26
C TRP A 346 -2.11 63.20 34.53
N GLY A 347 -2.51 61.94 34.44
CA GLY A 347 -2.36 60.94 35.49
C GLY A 347 -2.04 59.54 34.98
N ASN A 348 -1.73 58.65 35.91
CA ASN A 348 -1.28 57.28 35.66
C ASN A 348 -2.06 56.22 36.48
N SER A 349 -3.06 56.64 37.25
CA SER A 349 -3.97 55.75 38.00
C SER A 349 -4.80 54.88 37.04
N THR A 350 -4.98 53.60 37.39
CA THR A 350 -5.61 52.58 36.54
C THR A 350 -6.66 51.71 37.25
N LEU A 351 -6.57 51.53 38.57
CA LEU A 351 -7.45 50.68 39.40
C LEU A 351 -8.68 51.44 39.91
N ASP A 352 -8.52 52.72 40.16
CA ASP A 352 -9.62 53.64 40.35
C ASP A 352 -9.37 54.93 39.58
N ARG A 353 -10.37 55.83 39.57
CA ARG A 353 -10.30 57.19 39.03
C ARG A 353 -9.27 57.32 37.89
N ASN A 354 -9.49 56.55 36.82
CA ASN A 354 -8.54 56.37 35.72
C ASN A 354 -8.11 57.73 35.14
N GLY A 355 -6.81 57.90 34.82
CA GLY A 355 -6.25 59.18 34.34
C GLY A 355 -5.95 60.20 35.46
N CYS A 356 -6.06 59.83 36.74
CA CYS A 356 -5.65 60.69 37.86
C CYS A 356 -4.24 60.38 38.37
N LEU A 357 -3.67 61.28 39.17
CA LEU A 357 -2.31 61.13 39.73
C LEU A 357 -2.23 59.96 40.73
N ASP A 358 -1.19 59.15 40.56
CA ASP A 358 -0.78 58.04 41.42
C ASP A 358 0.76 58.16 41.65
N GLU A 359 1.16 58.50 42.88
CA GLU A 359 2.54 58.87 43.24
C GLU A 359 3.47 57.65 43.48
N ASP A 360 2.95 56.52 43.98
CA ASP A 360 3.74 55.29 44.23
C ASP A 360 3.58 54.20 43.16
N GLY A 361 2.58 54.34 42.28
CA GLY A 361 2.47 53.57 41.04
C GLY A 361 1.73 52.25 41.21
N ASP A 362 0.93 52.08 42.26
CA ASP A 362 0.15 50.87 42.53
C ASP A 362 -1.13 50.77 41.68
N GLY A 363 -1.46 51.84 40.95
CA GLY A 363 -2.64 51.96 40.12
C GLY A 363 -3.85 52.56 40.84
N GLN A 364 -3.83 52.75 42.16
CA GLN A 364 -4.86 53.43 42.94
C GLN A 364 -4.54 54.92 43.04
N SER A 365 -5.51 55.81 42.79
CA SER A 365 -5.25 57.24 42.92
C SER A 365 -4.98 57.64 44.37
N ASP A 366 -4.07 58.61 44.59
CA ASP A 366 -3.66 59.14 45.91
C ASP A 366 -4.82 59.48 46.87
N LEU A 367 -6.03 59.70 46.34
CA LEU A 367 -7.20 60.05 47.13
C LEU A 367 -7.78 58.85 47.90
N ASN A 368 -7.59 57.64 47.38
CA ASN A 368 -8.26 56.42 47.83
C ASN A 368 -7.31 55.31 48.26
N ASP A 369 -6.00 55.53 48.16
CA ASP A 369 -5.00 54.60 48.65
C ASP A 369 -4.80 54.71 50.18
N ALA A 370 -4.89 53.57 50.87
CA ALA A 370 -4.67 53.44 52.32
C ALA A 370 -3.18 53.47 52.72
N LEU A 371 -2.25 53.17 51.79
CA LEU A 371 -0.82 53.06 52.03
C LEU A 371 0.01 53.73 50.91
N LEU A 372 -0.05 55.06 50.86
CA LEU A 372 0.64 56.03 49.96
C LEU A 372 2.17 55.92 49.77
N ASN A 373 2.82 54.86 50.21
CA ASN A 373 4.24 54.58 49.98
C ASN A 373 4.53 53.08 49.82
N ASP A 374 3.51 52.24 49.63
CA ASP A 374 3.63 50.80 49.46
C ASP A 374 2.89 50.42 48.18
N ASP A 375 3.66 50.28 47.11
CA ASP A 375 3.17 50.01 45.76
C ASP A 375 2.50 48.63 45.59
N THR A 376 2.33 47.88 46.69
CA THR A 376 1.75 46.53 46.71
C THR A 376 0.44 46.40 47.48
N GLN A 377 0.04 47.38 48.30
CA GLN A 377 -1.10 47.25 49.21
C GLN A 377 -1.92 48.54 49.33
N TRP A 378 -3.25 48.47 49.23
CA TRP A 378 -4.12 49.66 49.32
C TRP A 378 -5.43 49.47 50.12
N LEU A 379 -5.77 48.26 50.61
CA LEU A 379 -7.04 47.95 51.29
C LEU A 379 -6.93 46.84 52.37
N ASP A 380 -7.70 46.95 53.47
CA ASP A 380 -7.87 45.94 54.54
C ASP A 380 -9.35 45.95 54.97
N THR A 381 -10.12 44.97 54.49
CA THR A 381 -11.58 44.97 54.55
C THR A 381 -12.13 44.42 55.89
N ASP A 382 -11.43 43.51 56.56
CA ASP A 382 -11.94 42.87 57.79
C ASP A 382 -11.17 43.19 59.08
N GLY A 383 -10.00 43.82 58.98
CA GLY A 383 -9.22 44.33 60.09
C GLY A 383 -8.51 43.27 60.91
N ASP A 384 -8.23 42.09 60.36
CA ASP A 384 -7.49 41.03 61.02
C ASP A 384 -5.96 41.25 61.04
N GLY A 385 -5.49 42.19 60.21
CA GLY A 385 -4.08 42.58 60.09
C GLY A 385 -3.38 42.02 58.85
N TYR A 386 -4.10 41.28 58.01
CA TYR A 386 -3.75 40.96 56.63
C TYR A 386 -4.50 41.92 55.68
N TYR A 387 -3.91 42.22 54.52
CA TYR A 387 -4.41 43.25 53.59
C TYR A 387 -4.91 42.59 52.30
N ASP A 388 -5.96 43.14 51.70
CA ASP A 388 -6.81 42.47 50.70
C ASP A 388 -6.08 42.08 49.40
N ASN A 389 -4.93 42.69 49.10
CA ASN A 389 -4.22 42.38 47.87
C ASN A 389 -3.44 41.09 48.02
N PRO A 390 -3.59 40.14 47.07
CA PRO A 390 -2.99 38.82 47.16
C PRO A 390 -1.46 38.85 46.99
N ASN A 391 -0.79 37.78 47.44
CA ASN A 391 0.63 37.48 47.22
C ASN A 391 1.09 37.84 45.79
N PRO A 392 2.20 38.59 45.57
CA PRO A 392 3.32 38.89 46.47
C PRO A 392 3.24 40.16 47.30
N ALA A 393 2.05 40.73 47.50
CA ALA A 393 1.89 41.87 48.39
C ALA A 393 2.30 41.51 49.84
N THR A 394 2.89 42.45 50.59
CA THR A 394 3.34 42.10 51.94
C THR A 394 2.15 41.88 52.89
N ASN A 395 2.12 40.75 53.59
CA ASN A 395 1.09 40.42 54.59
C ASN A 395 -0.35 40.37 54.00
N TRP A 396 -0.52 39.65 52.88
CA TRP A 396 -1.80 39.52 52.16
C TRP A 396 -2.82 38.64 52.88
N ASP A 397 -4.10 38.89 52.61
CA ASP A 397 -5.25 38.15 53.14
C ASP A 397 -5.92 37.31 52.05
N ASP A 398 -5.96 35.99 52.24
CA ASP A 398 -6.68 35.04 51.38
C ASP A 398 -8.18 34.93 51.75
N CYS A 399 -8.61 35.56 52.85
CA CYS A 399 -9.99 35.73 53.28
C CYS A 399 -10.35 37.19 53.66
N PRO A 400 -10.28 38.17 52.73
CA PRO A 400 -10.40 39.62 52.99
C PRO A 400 -11.65 40.12 53.75
N SER A 401 -12.66 39.26 53.94
CA SER A 401 -13.94 39.60 54.57
C SER A 401 -14.24 38.76 55.81
N ILE A 402 -13.35 37.82 56.16
CA ILE A 402 -13.55 36.80 57.19
C ILE A 402 -12.30 36.76 58.07
N TRP A 403 -12.40 37.43 59.21
CA TRP A 403 -11.34 37.44 60.21
C TRP A 403 -10.79 36.04 60.47
N GLY A 404 -9.49 35.86 60.26
CA GLY A 404 -8.85 34.56 60.41
C GLY A 404 -7.41 34.62 60.92
N ASN A 405 -6.81 33.44 61.03
CA ASN A 405 -5.48 33.25 61.62
C ASN A 405 -4.76 31.98 61.13
N SER A 406 -5.26 31.29 60.10
CA SER A 406 -4.53 30.24 59.38
C SER A 406 -3.22 30.80 58.81
N THR A 407 -2.22 29.94 58.63
CA THR A 407 -0.86 30.37 58.26
C THR A 407 -0.15 29.48 57.24
N ILE A 408 -0.71 28.31 56.93
CA ILE A 408 -0.05 27.31 56.06
C ILE A 408 -0.53 27.43 54.62
N ASP A 409 -1.83 27.59 54.43
CA ASP A 409 -2.47 27.63 53.11
C ASP A 409 -3.03 29.04 52.84
N ARG A 410 -4.30 29.29 53.13
CA ARG A 410 -4.97 30.57 52.92
C ARG A 410 -4.68 31.44 54.14
N GLN A 411 -3.67 32.28 54.06
CA GLN A 411 -3.24 33.18 55.12
C GLN A 411 -4.37 34.18 55.47
N GLY A 412 -4.76 34.28 56.74
CA GLY A 412 -5.85 35.19 57.16
C GLY A 412 -7.25 34.56 57.17
N CYS A 413 -7.37 33.25 56.94
CA CYS A 413 -8.64 32.52 57.00
C CYS A 413 -8.91 31.80 58.35
N LEU A 414 -10.15 31.33 58.56
CA LEU A 414 -10.56 30.63 59.78
C LEU A 414 -9.90 29.24 59.88
N ASP A 415 -9.31 28.93 61.04
CA ASP A 415 -8.69 27.62 61.38
C ASP A 415 -9.23 27.17 62.76
N THR A 416 -10.08 26.14 62.77
CA THR A 416 -10.86 25.70 63.93
C THR A 416 -10.06 24.83 64.90
N ASP A 417 -9.14 24.00 64.43
CA ASP A 417 -8.40 23.06 65.27
C ASP A 417 -6.94 23.46 65.54
N GLY A 418 -6.48 24.52 64.88
CA GLY A 418 -5.26 25.27 65.18
C GLY A 418 -4.01 24.61 64.63
N ASP A 419 -4.12 23.80 63.59
CA ASP A 419 -3.01 23.12 62.95
C ASP A 419 -2.31 23.97 61.88
N GLY A 420 -2.94 25.09 61.49
CA GLY A 420 -2.43 26.10 60.58
C GLY A 420 -3.07 26.10 59.19
N VAL A 421 -3.86 25.07 58.84
CA VAL A 421 -4.62 24.99 57.58
C VAL A 421 -6.02 25.59 57.78
N SER A 422 -6.54 26.29 56.78
CA SER A 422 -7.87 26.88 56.86
C SER A 422 -8.98 25.83 56.80
N ASP A 423 -10.08 26.03 57.54
CA ASP A 423 -11.23 25.10 57.60
C ASP A 423 -11.81 24.74 56.22
N ASP A 424 -11.73 25.66 55.26
CA ASP A 424 -12.25 25.47 53.90
C ASP A 424 -11.39 24.48 53.09
N ASN A 425 -10.09 24.37 53.43
CA ASN A 425 -9.12 23.53 52.75
C ASN A 425 -8.64 22.34 53.60
N ASP A 426 -9.20 22.18 54.79
CA ASP A 426 -8.95 21.05 55.67
C ASP A 426 -10.08 20.01 55.48
N PRO A 427 -9.83 18.82 54.90
CA PRO A 427 -10.83 17.76 54.79
C PRO A 427 -11.25 17.19 56.17
N TRP A 428 -10.49 17.49 57.22
CA TRP A 428 -10.74 17.11 58.62
C TRP A 428 -10.64 18.32 59.59
N PRO A 429 -11.51 19.36 59.49
CA PRO A 429 -11.43 20.66 60.21
C PRO A 429 -11.53 20.62 61.75
N THR A 430 -11.55 19.43 62.34
CA THR A 430 -11.65 19.21 63.79
C THR A 430 -10.67 18.15 64.29
N ASP A 431 -9.83 17.59 63.43
CA ASP A 431 -8.84 16.56 63.75
C ASP A 431 -7.43 17.08 63.42
N PRO A 432 -6.71 17.66 64.40
CA PRO A 432 -5.41 18.30 64.17
C PRO A 432 -4.27 17.30 63.90
N SER A 433 -4.60 16.04 63.59
CA SER A 433 -3.67 15.01 63.14
C SER A 433 -3.78 14.65 61.65
N ARG A 434 -4.79 15.18 60.96
CA ARG A 434 -5.04 14.99 59.52
C ARG A 434 -5.52 16.32 58.97
N SER A 435 -4.89 16.84 57.94
CA SER A 435 -5.29 18.15 57.42
C SER A 435 -5.10 18.36 55.93
N ILE A 436 -4.35 17.48 55.27
CA ILE A 436 -4.08 17.56 53.84
C ILE A 436 -4.31 16.17 53.26
N ASP A 437 -5.08 16.15 52.17
CA ASP A 437 -5.40 15.03 51.30
C ASP A 437 -5.13 15.55 49.89
N THR A 438 -3.86 15.53 49.47
CA THR A 438 -3.42 16.28 48.30
C THR A 438 -4.04 15.75 47.00
N ASP A 439 -4.46 14.48 46.97
CA ASP A 439 -5.08 13.85 45.80
C ASP A 439 -6.56 13.46 45.95
N GLY A 440 -7.11 13.51 47.17
CA GLY A 440 -8.54 13.37 47.43
C GLY A 440 -9.03 11.93 47.49
N ASP A 441 -8.15 10.97 47.75
CA ASP A 441 -8.48 9.53 47.76
C ASP A 441 -9.06 9.03 49.09
N GLY A 442 -9.01 9.87 50.12
CA GLY A 442 -9.55 9.60 51.46
C GLY A 442 -8.51 9.12 52.48
N PHE A 443 -7.25 8.97 52.09
CA PHE A 443 -6.10 8.89 52.99
C PHE A 443 -5.53 10.30 53.23
N ALA A 444 -5.04 10.56 54.44
CA ALA A 444 -4.34 11.84 54.68
C ALA A 444 -2.90 11.67 54.23
N ASP A 445 -2.22 12.71 53.73
CA ASP A 445 -0.82 12.66 53.25
C ASP A 445 0.16 12.00 54.24
N SER A 446 -0.17 12.02 55.53
CA SER A 446 0.64 11.38 56.59
C SER A 446 0.45 9.87 56.76
N GLU A 447 -0.63 9.32 56.20
CA GLU A 447 -1.03 7.91 56.19
C GLU A 447 -0.99 7.30 54.78
N ASP A 448 -0.71 8.13 53.78
CA ASP A 448 -0.67 7.82 52.36
C ASP A 448 0.79 7.67 51.88
N ASP A 449 1.09 6.55 51.24
CA ASP A 449 2.39 6.26 50.63
C ASP A 449 2.53 6.90 49.22
N CYS A 450 1.42 7.31 48.59
CA CYS A 450 1.34 8.10 47.37
C CYS A 450 0.53 9.40 47.50
N PRO A 451 0.90 10.34 48.39
CA PRO A 451 0.07 11.51 48.72
C PRO A 451 -0.38 12.43 47.59
N ASN A 452 0.23 12.35 46.40
CA ASN A 452 -0.09 13.22 45.26
C ASN A 452 -0.78 12.45 44.12
N PHE A 453 -1.14 11.18 44.33
CA PHE A 453 -1.70 10.33 43.30
C PHE A 453 -2.82 9.45 43.87
N ALA A 454 -4.06 9.85 43.57
CA ALA A 454 -5.24 9.26 44.19
C ALA A 454 -5.31 7.74 44.00
N GLY A 455 -5.37 7.02 45.12
CA GLY A 455 -5.31 5.57 45.13
C GLY A 455 -6.31 4.89 46.05
N ASN A 456 -6.33 3.58 45.99
CA ASN A 456 -7.24 2.72 46.74
C ASN A 456 -6.55 1.45 47.23
N SER A 457 -5.26 1.28 46.95
CA SER A 457 -4.45 0.18 47.45
C SER A 457 -4.43 0.15 48.97
N THR A 458 -4.39 -1.07 49.52
CA THR A 458 -4.43 -1.31 50.97
C THR A 458 -3.27 -2.18 51.45
N TRP A 459 -2.35 -2.53 50.55
CA TRP A 459 -1.29 -3.50 50.80
C TRP A 459 0.07 -3.03 50.25
N ILE A 460 1.09 -3.08 51.13
CA ILE A 460 2.46 -2.54 50.97
C ILE A 460 2.52 -1.02 50.85
N LEU A 461 1.93 -0.46 49.82
CA LEU A 461 1.75 0.97 49.63
C LEU A 461 0.26 1.27 49.81
N VAL A 462 -0.09 2.12 50.77
CA VAL A 462 -1.48 2.51 51.06
C VAL A 462 -1.76 3.86 50.42
N GLY A 463 -2.90 4.04 49.76
CA GLY A 463 -3.25 5.31 49.08
C GLY A 463 -2.66 5.47 47.67
N CYS A 464 -2.10 4.40 47.11
CA CYS A 464 -1.58 4.36 45.74
C CYS A 464 -2.55 3.65 44.78
N LEU A 465 -2.34 3.78 43.46
CA LEU A 465 -3.19 3.19 42.43
C LEU A 465 -3.25 1.66 42.51
N ASP A 466 -4.44 1.12 42.74
CA ASP A 466 -4.80 -0.29 42.58
C ASP A 466 -5.83 -0.39 41.46
N ALA A 467 -5.36 -0.76 40.27
CA ALA A 467 -6.10 -0.63 39.02
C ALA A 467 -7.25 -1.64 38.88
N ASP A 468 -7.21 -2.78 39.56
CA ASP A 468 -8.24 -3.83 39.49
C ASP A 468 -8.97 -4.11 40.81
N GLY A 469 -8.51 -3.51 41.92
CA GLY A 469 -9.17 -3.52 43.21
C GLY A 469 -8.87 -4.74 44.08
N ASP A 470 -7.78 -5.47 43.84
CA ASP A 470 -7.34 -6.62 44.64
C ASP A 470 -6.64 -6.23 45.96
N GLY A 471 -6.30 -4.94 46.08
CA GLY A 471 -5.64 -4.30 47.22
C GLY A 471 -4.16 -3.98 47.01
N ARG A 472 -3.56 -4.33 45.87
CA ARG A 472 -2.14 -4.13 45.57
C ARG A 472 -1.94 -3.02 44.56
N THR A 473 -0.82 -2.33 44.67
CA THR A 473 -0.46 -1.33 43.68
C THR A 473 0.10 -1.95 42.42
N VAL A 474 -0.05 -1.25 41.29
CA VAL A 474 0.51 -1.63 39.98
C VAL A 474 1.99 -2.06 40.03
N GLU A 475 2.83 -1.48 40.90
CA GLU A 475 4.26 -1.83 41.02
C GLU A 475 4.54 -3.15 41.78
N TYR A 476 3.55 -3.65 42.53
CA TYR A 476 3.64 -4.85 43.38
C TYR A 476 2.61 -5.91 42.98
N ASP A 477 2.09 -5.77 41.77
CA ASP A 477 1.10 -6.62 41.15
C ASP A 477 1.59 -7.03 39.75
N ALA A 478 1.80 -8.32 39.54
CA ALA A 478 2.19 -8.84 38.22
C ALA A 478 1.03 -8.80 37.22
N PHE A 479 -0.22 -8.66 37.69
CA PHE A 479 -1.43 -8.63 36.88
C PHE A 479 -2.33 -7.45 37.23
N PRO A 480 -1.91 -6.18 37.04
CA PRO A 480 -2.61 -4.99 37.54
C PRO A 480 -4.03 -4.74 36.99
N ASN A 481 -4.51 -5.58 36.08
CA ASN A 481 -5.84 -5.48 35.47
C ASN A 481 -6.73 -6.70 35.76
N ASP A 482 -6.23 -7.70 36.50
CA ASP A 482 -6.97 -8.91 36.88
C ASP A 482 -6.90 -9.11 38.39
N GLY A 483 -7.87 -8.57 39.12
CA GLY A 483 -7.88 -8.66 40.58
C GLY A 483 -8.16 -10.06 41.15
N THR A 484 -8.05 -11.10 40.32
CA THR A 484 -8.00 -12.50 40.73
C THR A 484 -6.59 -13.11 40.68
N GLN A 485 -5.61 -12.42 40.10
CA GLN A 485 -4.20 -12.80 39.98
C GLN A 485 -3.31 -11.64 40.46
N TRP A 486 -2.16 -11.93 41.07
CA TRP A 486 -1.28 -10.85 41.56
C TRP A 486 0.21 -11.22 41.67
N ASN A 487 0.58 -12.45 41.32
CA ASN A 487 1.94 -12.95 41.43
C ASN A 487 2.23 -13.84 40.23
N ASP A 488 3.40 -13.64 39.63
CA ASP A 488 3.95 -14.44 38.54
C ASP A 488 5.38 -14.82 38.96
N THR A 489 5.58 -16.07 39.40
CA THR A 489 6.84 -16.47 40.04
C THR A 489 7.96 -16.70 39.03
N ASP A 490 7.65 -17.11 37.81
CA ASP A 490 8.64 -17.43 36.77
C ASP A 490 8.62 -16.46 35.57
N GLY A 491 7.65 -15.55 35.52
CA GLY A 491 7.63 -14.39 34.63
C GLY A 491 7.05 -14.70 33.25
N ASP A 492 6.19 -15.70 33.13
CA ASP A 492 5.64 -16.17 31.86
C ASP A 492 4.29 -15.55 31.47
N GLY A 493 3.72 -14.73 32.34
CA GLY A 493 2.46 -14.05 32.09
C GLY A 493 1.22 -14.85 32.48
N PHE A 494 1.36 -15.98 33.18
CA PHE A 494 0.26 -16.68 33.84
C PHE A 494 0.33 -16.52 35.37
N GLY A 495 -0.82 -16.38 36.01
CA GLY A 495 -0.86 -16.01 37.43
C GLY A 495 -0.81 -17.20 38.38
N ASP A 496 0.01 -17.11 39.42
CA ASP A 496 0.24 -18.21 40.38
C ASP A 496 -1.01 -18.58 41.22
N GLU A 497 -2.03 -17.71 41.31
CA GLU A 497 -3.18 -17.94 42.18
C GLU A 497 -4.11 -18.99 41.57
N PRO A 498 -4.25 -20.20 42.14
CA PRO A 498 -4.95 -21.32 41.49
C PRO A 498 -6.48 -21.11 41.38
N THR A 499 -6.99 -20.07 42.03
CA THR A 499 -8.42 -19.73 42.02
C THR A 499 -8.73 -18.52 41.15
N GLY A 500 -7.71 -17.86 40.61
CA GLY A 500 -7.85 -16.77 39.66
C GLY A 500 -8.10 -17.25 38.24
N ASN A 501 -8.42 -16.30 37.37
CA ASN A 501 -8.56 -16.58 35.95
C ASN A 501 -7.16 -16.82 35.36
N PHE A 502 -7.06 -17.67 34.34
CA PHE A 502 -5.80 -18.01 33.66
C PHE A 502 -4.66 -18.38 34.62
N ALA A 503 -4.97 -19.15 35.65
CA ALA A 503 -3.98 -19.60 36.63
C ALA A 503 -2.95 -20.52 35.99
N ASP A 504 -1.69 -20.30 36.36
CA ASP A 504 -0.55 -21.09 35.89
C ASP A 504 -0.57 -22.51 36.47
N ASP A 505 -0.47 -23.51 35.60
CA ASP A 505 -0.35 -24.93 35.94
C ASP A 505 1.10 -25.36 36.24
N CYS A 506 2.08 -24.55 35.84
CA CYS A 506 3.50 -24.68 36.11
C CYS A 506 4.16 -23.45 36.82
N PRO A 507 3.68 -22.98 38.01
CA PRO A 507 4.09 -21.73 38.72
C PRO A 507 5.56 -21.48 39.08
N ASN A 508 6.49 -22.32 38.66
CA ASN A 508 7.92 -22.16 38.94
C ASN A 508 8.78 -22.53 37.72
N THR A 509 8.17 -22.73 36.55
CA THR A 509 8.80 -23.14 35.32
C THR A 509 8.15 -22.40 34.16
N TYR A 510 8.76 -21.27 33.79
CA TYR A 510 8.37 -20.42 32.67
C TYR A 510 7.86 -21.22 31.48
N GLY A 511 6.65 -20.88 31.05
CA GLY A 511 5.99 -21.51 29.93
C GLY A 511 4.92 -20.66 29.26
N ASP A 512 4.73 -20.86 27.97
CA ASP A 512 3.81 -20.10 27.13
C ASP A 512 2.64 -20.96 26.62
N SER A 513 2.47 -22.18 27.13
CA SER A 513 1.34 -23.03 26.74
C SER A 513 0.00 -22.43 27.17
N TRP A 514 -1.00 -22.50 26.29
CA TRP A 514 -2.33 -21.92 26.53
C TRP A 514 -3.49 -22.81 26.05
N GLN A 515 -3.21 -23.91 25.35
CA GLN A 515 -4.19 -24.86 24.84
C GLN A 515 -4.61 -25.89 25.88
N ASN A 516 -5.79 -26.49 25.66
CA ASN A 516 -6.33 -27.61 26.45
C ASN A 516 -6.48 -27.39 27.97
N GLY A 517 -6.30 -26.14 28.43
CA GLY A 517 -6.38 -25.77 29.84
C GLY A 517 -5.15 -26.14 30.65
N THR A 518 -4.00 -26.38 30.00
CA THR A 518 -2.67 -26.44 30.63
C THR A 518 -1.97 -25.12 30.34
N LEU A 519 -2.03 -24.19 31.28
CA LEU A 519 -1.56 -22.81 31.12
C LEU A 519 -0.18 -22.63 31.77
N GLY A 520 0.71 -21.82 31.19
CA GLY A 520 2.01 -21.45 31.80
C GLY A 520 3.06 -22.56 31.86
N CYS A 521 2.95 -23.61 31.04
CA CYS A 521 3.94 -24.69 30.99
C CYS A 521 4.81 -24.60 29.72
N PRO A 522 6.07 -25.08 29.73
CA PRO A 522 6.96 -24.96 28.58
C PRO A 522 6.37 -25.54 27.29
N ASP A 523 6.31 -24.73 26.24
CA ASP A 523 6.00 -25.10 24.86
C ASP A 523 7.24 -24.76 24.02
N SER A 524 7.78 -25.74 23.29
CA SER A 524 9.09 -25.60 22.63
C SER A 524 9.02 -25.18 21.17
N ASP A 525 7.85 -25.28 20.54
CA ASP A 525 7.63 -24.88 19.16
C ASP A 525 6.54 -23.80 18.99
N GLY A 526 5.82 -23.47 20.06
CA GLY A 526 4.94 -22.31 20.16
C GLY A 526 3.56 -22.53 19.55
N ASP A 527 3.10 -23.77 19.45
CA ASP A 527 1.76 -24.10 18.91
C ASP A 527 0.62 -24.00 19.94
N GLY A 528 0.99 -23.73 21.19
CA GLY A 528 0.11 -23.54 22.33
C GLY A 528 -0.05 -24.77 23.22
N TRP A 529 0.44 -25.95 22.83
CA TRP A 529 0.39 -27.16 23.65
C TRP A 529 1.64 -27.30 24.52
N SER A 530 1.45 -27.63 25.79
CA SER A 530 2.61 -27.87 26.65
C SER A 530 3.39 -29.10 26.18
N ASN A 531 4.72 -29.07 26.32
CA ASN A 531 5.62 -30.19 26.02
C ASN A 531 5.24 -31.53 26.70
N GLY A 532 4.44 -31.48 27.78
CA GLY A 532 3.95 -32.67 28.47
C GLY A 532 2.72 -33.32 27.83
N GLU A 533 1.99 -32.58 27.00
CA GLU A 533 0.78 -33.00 26.29
C GLU A 533 0.99 -33.12 24.77
N ASP A 534 2.04 -32.48 24.27
CA ASP A 534 2.42 -32.48 22.87
C ASP A 534 3.27 -33.73 22.51
N SER A 535 2.83 -34.43 21.47
CA SER A 535 3.53 -35.61 20.94
C SER A 535 4.70 -35.26 20.01
N PHE A 536 4.75 -34.02 19.51
CA PHE A 536 5.73 -33.49 18.56
C PHE A 536 6.28 -32.13 18.98
N THR A 537 6.90 -32.07 20.17
CA THR A 537 7.47 -30.87 20.84
C THR A 537 8.48 -29.98 20.08
N ASN A 538 8.71 -30.19 18.79
CA ASN A 538 9.56 -29.32 17.96
C ASN A 538 8.92 -29.06 16.58
N ASP A 539 7.65 -29.39 16.38
CA ASP A 539 6.91 -29.22 15.14
C ASP A 539 5.57 -28.53 15.45
N SER A 540 5.56 -27.21 15.36
CA SER A 540 4.41 -26.36 15.72
C SER A 540 3.15 -26.57 14.86
N THR A 541 3.21 -27.50 13.90
CA THR A 541 2.10 -27.86 13.04
C THR A 541 1.45 -29.19 13.44
N GLN A 542 2.06 -29.96 14.36
CA GLN A 542 1.60 -31.25 14.83
C GLN A 542 1.67 -31.30 16.36
N TRP A 543 0.60 -31.76 17.02
CA TRP A 543 0.59 -31.88 18.49
C TRP A 543 0.00 -33.19 19.03
N HIS A 544 -0.56 -34.01 18.15
CA HIS A 544 -1.31 -35.22 18.53
C HIS A 544 -0.97 -36.41 17.63
N ASP A 545 -0.78 -37.57 18.24
CA ASP A 545 -0.55 -38.87 17.58
C ASP A 545 -1.40 -39.93 18.30
N VAL A 546 -2.61 -40.19 17.78
CA VAL A 546 -3.59 -41.09 18.43
C VAL A 546 -3.13 -42.54 18.44
N ASP A 547 -2.43 -43.00 17.41
CA ASP A 547 -2.07 -44.41 17.24
C ASP A 547 -0.59 -44.74 17.47
N GLY A 548 0.25 -43.72 17.64
CA GLY A 548 1.61 -43.80 18.14
C GLY A 548 2.62 -44.22 17.08
N ASP A 549 2.34 -43.98 15.80
CA ASP A 549 3.20 -44.40 14.69
C ASP A 549 4.25 -43.36 14.30
N GLY A 550 4.18 -42.15 14.87
CA GLY A 550 5.13 -41.06 14.65
C GLY A 550 4.75 -40.11 13.53
N TYR A 551 3.54 -40.22 12.96
CA TYR A 551 2.94 -39.20 12.10
C TYR A 551 1.85 -38.44 12.85
N GLY A 552 1.75 -37.13 12.61
CA GLY A 552 0.84 -36.26 13.38
C GLY A 552 -0.56 -36.20 12.79
N ASP A 553 -1.59 -36.23 13.63
CA ASP A 553 -2.99 -36.31 13.23
C ASP A 553 -3.52 -35.05 12.52
N ASN A 554 -2.81 -33.92 12.60
CA ASN A 554 -3.29 -32.67 12.01
C ASN A 554 -3.05 -32.66 10.51
N ILE A 555 -4.14 -32.76 9.74
CA ILE A 555 -4.11 -32.84 8.26
C ILE A 555 -3.43 -31.66 7.55
N GLY A 556 -3.31 -30.51 8.22
CA GLY A 556 -2.65 -29.31 7.69
C GLY A 556 -1.20 -29.14 8.13
N GLY A 557 -0.68 -30.03 8.97
CA GLY A 557 0.68 -29.94 9.48
C GLY A 557 1.71 -30.67 8.63
N THR A 558 2.95 -30.64 9.09
CA THR A 558 4.08 -31.32 8.47
C THR A 558 3.89 -32.83 8.61
N ASN A 559 4.10 -33.58 7.52
CA ASN A 559 3.94 -35.03 7.46
C ASN A 559 2.66 -35.56 8.15
N PRO A 560 1.47 -35.12 7.72
CA PRO A 560 0.23 -35.47 8.39
C PRO A 560 -0.13 -36.93 8.17
N ASP A 561 -0.60 -37.60 9.22
CA ASP A 561 -1.08 -38.97 9.14
C ASP A 561 -2.37 -39.05 8.31
N SER A 562 -2.32 -39.88 7.27
CA SER A 562 -3.45 -40.18 6.39
C SER A 562 -4.36 -41.27 6.94
N CYS A 563 -3.91 -42.00 7.97
CA CYS A 563 -4.65 -43.01 8.72
C CYS A 563 -4.65 -42.78 10.26
N PRO A 564 -5.17 -41.65 10.80
CA PRO A 564 -5.05 -41.18 12.22
C PRO A 564 -5.49 -42.10 13.37
N THR A 565 -5.88 -43.34 13.10
CA THR A 565 -6.36 -44.31 14.10
C THR A 565 -5.86 -45.72 13.83
N THR A 566 -5.05 -45.91 12.78
CA THR A 566 -4.54 -47.19 12.34
C THR A 566 -3.04 -47.05 12.07
N PRO A 567 -2.18 -47.58 12.97
CA PRO A 567 -0.76 -47.31 12.91
C PRO A 567 -0.15 -47.88 11.62
N GLY A 568 0.68 -47.08 10.98
CA GLY A 568 1.30 -47.39 9.70
C GLY A 568 2.79 -47.08 9.63
N ASN A 569 3.36 -47.24 8.44
CA ASN A 569 4.78 -47.02 8.16
C ASN A 569 5.04 -46.55 6.73
N SER A 570 3.98 -46.20 5.98
CA SER A 570 4.11 -45.65 4.64
C SER A 570 4.78 -44.27 4.67
N THR A 571 5.66 -44.02 3.70
CA THR A 571 6.52 -42.82 3.65
C THR A 571 6.40 -42.04 2.34
N GLN A 572 5.65 -42.53 1.35
CA GLN A 572 5.55 -41.97 0.00
C GLN A 572 4.09 -41.82 -0.47
N GLY A 573 3.89 -41.30 -1.69
CA GLY A 573 2.59 -41.21 -2.33
C GLY A 573 1.58 -40.22 -1.72
N GLY A 574 2.01 -39.41 -0.74
CA GLY A 574 1.13 -38.48 -0.03
C GLY A 574 0.12 -39.17 0.91
N VAL A 575 0.31 -40.46 1.18
CA VAL A 575 -0.50 -41.25 2.12
C VAL A 575 0.45 -41.78 3.21
N LEU A 576 0.86 -40.89 4.11
CA LEU A 576 1.80 -41.16 5.20
C LEU A 576 1.07 -41.78 6.41
N GLY A 577 1.77 -42.57 7.24
CA GLY A 577 1.19 -43.16 8.47
C GLY A 577 0.15 -44.27 8.26
N CYS A 578 0.08 -44.85 7.06
CA CYS A 578 -0.83 -45.96 6.75
C CYS A 578 -0.08 -47.32 6.66
N PRO A 579 -0.78 -48.46 6.81
CA PRO A 579 -0.16 -49.78 6.66
C PRO A 579 0.50 -49.98 5.29
N ASP A 580 1.76 -50.41 5.31
CA ASP A 580 2.59 -50.77 4.15
C ASP A 580 3.15 -52.19 4.41
N SER A 581 2.59 -53.17 3.69
CA SER A 581 2.78 -54.60 3.94
C SER A 581 4.14 -55.16 3.51
N ASP A 582 4.79 -54.58 2.51
CA ASP A 582 6.09 -55.03 1.99
C ASP A 582 7.25 -54.05 2.27
N GLY A 583 6.94 -52.82 2.69
CA GLY A 583 7.89 -51.86 3.25
C GLY A 583 8.61 -51.02 2.20
N ASP A 584 8.04 -50.86 1.01
CA ASP A 584 8.63 -50.08 -0.08
C ASP A 584 8.38 -48.56 0.04
N GLY A 585 7.50 -48.17 0.97
CA GLY A 585 7.14 -46.80 1.28
C GLY A 585 5.75 -46.38 0.79
N TRP A 586 5.08 -47.15 -0.05
CA TRP A 586 3.72 -46.87 -0.52
C TRP A 586 2.68 -47.59 0.36
N ALA A 587 1.56 -46.93 0.67
CA ALA A 587 0.53 -47.55 1.50
C ALA A 587 -0.24 -48.61 0.70
N ASP A 588 -0.63 -49.72 1.35
CA ASP A 588 -1.38 -50.84 0.75
C ASP A 588 -2.64 -50.39 -0.04
N SER A 589 -3.21 -49.23 0.31
CA SER A 589 -4.41 -48.67 -0.32
C SER A 589 -4.18 -47.99 -1.67
N ILE A 590 -2.94 -47.61 -1.98
CA ILE A 590 -2.55 -46.90 -3.21
C ILE A 590 -1.45 -47.64 -3.99
N ASP A 591 -1.08 -48.83 -3.51
CA ASP A 591 -0.11 -49.70 -4.14
C ASP A 591 -0.84 -50.79 -4.96
N ASP A 592 -0.54 -50.86 -6.26
CA ASP A 592 -1.10 -51.88 -7.16
C ASP A 592 -0.49 -53.27 -6.94
N PHE A 593 0.68 -53.34 -6.29
CA PHE A 593 1.39 -54.55 -5.89
C PHE A 593 1.77 -54.60 -4.39
N PRO A 594 0.82 -54.62 -3.42
CA PRO A 594 1.06 -54.53 -1.96
C PRO A 594 1.85 -55.66 -1.28
N ASN A 595 2.50 -56.54 -2.04
CA ASN A 595 3.32 -57.64 -1.52
C ASN A 595 4.64 -57.79 -2.30
N ASP A 596 4.98 -56.82 -3.14
CA ASP A 596 6.17 -56.79 -3.98
C ASP A 596 6.91 -55.48 -3.75
N ASP A 597 7.93 -55.50 -2.89
CA ASP A 597 8.72 -54.35 -2.47
C ASP A 597 9.51 -53.66 -3.60
N THR A 598 9.37 -54.14 -4.83
CA THR A 598 10.04 -53.62 -6.02
C THR A 598 9.11 -52.93 -7.01
N GLN A 599 7.78 -53.05 -6.86
CA GLN A 599 6.77 -52.50 -7.77
C GLN A 599 5.63 -51.85 -6.99
N HIS A 600 5.09 -50.72 -7.46
CA HIS A 600 3.98 -50.03 -6.78
C HIS A 600 2.89 -49.46 -7.71
N SER A 601 3.05 -49.55 -9.03
CA SER A 601 2.17 -48.93 -10.04
C SER A 601 1.96 -49.83 -11.26
N ASP A 602 0.71 -49.95 -11.73
CA ASP A 602 0.30 -50.63 -12.98
C ASP A 602 -0.66 -49.73 -13.77
N GLN A 603 -0.11 -48.75 -14.50
CA GLN A 603 -0.92 -47.70 -15.15
C GLN A 603 -1.87 -48.22 -16.25
N ASP A 604 -1.53 -49.32 -16.93
CA ASP A 604 -2.34 -49.84 -18.04
C ASP A 604 -3.12 -51.12 -17.71
N GLY A 605 -2.87 -51.72 -16.55
CA GLY A 605 -3.62 -52.81 -15.97
C GLY A 605 -3.33 -54.17 -16.58
N ASP A 606 -2.14 -54.37 -17.17
CA ASP A 606 -1.74 -55.63 -17.80
C ASP A 606 -1.08 -56.64 -16.82
N GLY A 607 -0.76 -56.17 -15.62
CA GLY A 607 -0.21 -56.96 -14.53
C GLY A 607 1.32 -57.03 -14.49
N PHE A 608 2.03 -56.24 -15.28
CA PHE A 608 3.45 -55.93 -15.13
C PHE A 608 3.61 -54.56 -14.46
N GLY A 609 4.67 -54.37 -13.65
CA GLY A 609 4.82 -53.16 -12.84
C GLY A 609 5.66 -52.07 -13.53
N ASP A 610 5.25 -50.81 -13.41
CA ASP A 610 5.87 -49.68 -14.13
C ASP A 610 7.29 -49.33 -13.67
N ASN A 611 7.72 -49.78 -12.49
CA ASN A 611 9.07 -49.48 -12.00
C ASN A 611 10.10 -50.29 -12.79
N ALA A 612 10.82 -49.60 -13.70
CA ALA A 612 11.85 -50.20 -14.56
C ALA A 612 12.97 -50.92 -13.81
N THR A 613 13.17 -50.62 -12.52
CA THR A 613 14.18 -51.29 -11.67
C THR A 613 13.60 -52.43 -10.83
N GLY A 614 12.28 -52.59 -10.84
CA GLY A 614 11.58 -53.63 -10.12
C GLY A 614 11.63 -54.98 -10.80
N ASN A 615 11.20 -56.01 -10.09
CA ASN A 615 11.03 -57.32 -10.71
C ASN A 615 9.83 -57.28 -11.68
N ASN A 616 9.88 -58.07 -12.74
CA ASN A 616 8.80 -58.13 -13.75
C ASN A 616 8.34 -56.75 -14.25
N ALA A 617 9.29 -55.83 -14.43
CA ALA A 617 9.01 -54.48 -14.90
C ALA A 617 8.41 -54.49 -16.31
N ASP A 618 7.44 -53.61 -16.52
CA ASP A 618 6.83 -53.41 -17.82
C ASP A 618 7.75 -52.58 -18.73
N ASP A 619 8.09 -53.14 -19.89
CA ASP A 619 8.87 -52.47 -20.94
C ASP A 619 7.99 -51.60 -21.85
N CYS A 620 6.67 -51.60 -21.62
CA CYS A 620 5.64 -50.79 -22.25
C CYS A 620 4.60 -50.18 -21.25
N PRO A 621 5.02 -49.35 -20.25
CA PRO A 621 4.23 -48.92 -19.06
C PRO A 621 2.88 -48.19 -19.25
N ILE A 622 2.44 -47.99 -20.49
CA ILE A 622 1.20 -47.28 -20.84
C ILE A 622 0.42 -48.00 -21.94
N THR A 623 0.89 -49.16 -22.40
CA THR A 623 0.34 -49.90 -23.53
C THR A 623 0.20 -51.38 -23.18
N PHE A 624 -1.00 -51.74 -22.73
CA PHE A 624 -1.36 -53.11 -22.37
C PHE A 624 -0.77 -54.14 -23.35
N GLY A 625 0.05 -55.06 -22.83
CA GLY A 625 0.68 -56.10 -23.61
C GLY A 625 0.60 -57.49 -22.98
N ASN A 626 1.25 -58.44 -23.65
CA ASN A 626 1.23 -59.86 -23.27
C ASN A 626 2.49 -60.63 -23.67
N SER A 627 3.54 -59.95 -24.18
CA SER A 627 4.86 -60.55 -24.42
C SER A 627 5.48 -61.04 -23.12
N THR A 628 6.27 -62.12 -23.20
CA THR A 628 6.76 -62.83 -21.99
C THR A 628 8.23 -63.25 -22.04
N ILE A 629 8.93 -63.02 -23.15
CA ILE A 629 10.33 -63.47 -23.34
C ILE A 629 11.32 -62.32 -23.30
N ASP A 630 11.06 -61.25 -24.05
CA ASP A 630 11.96 -60.12 -24.20
C ASP A 630 11.40 -58.91 -23.44
N ARG A 631 10.80 -57.93 -24.14
CA ARG A 631 10.14 -56.78 -23.53
C ARG A 631 8.86 -57.23 -22.86
N LEU A 632 8.83 -57.35 -21.54
CA LEU A 632 7.64 -57.81 -20.80
C LEU A 632 6.56 -56.72 -20.84
N GLY A 633 5.27 -57.10 -20.91
CA GLY A 633 4.14 -56.15 -20.94
C GLY A 633 3.94 -55.41 -22.27
N CYS A 634 4.62 -55.82 -23.35
CA CYS A 634 4.45 -55.25 -24.69
C CYS A 634 3.53 -56.09 -25.60
N VAL A 635 3.09 -55.50 -26.73
CA VAL A 635 2.20 -56.18 -27.69
C VAL A 635 2.96 -57.29 -28.43
N ASP A 636 2.41 -58.52 -28.44
CA ASP A 636 2.86 -59.68 -29.23
C ASP A 636 1.69 -60.18 -30.10
N THR A 637 1.75 -59.88 -31.39
CA THR A 637 0.66 -60.09 -32.37
C THR A 637 0.49 -61.55 -32.75
N ASP A 638 1.57 -62.33 -32.85
CA ASP A 638 1.52 -63.72 -33.34
C ASP A 638 1.64 -64.78 -32.23
N GLY A 639 1.94 -64.34 -31.01
CA GLY A 639 1.86 -65.09 -29.76
C GLY A 639 3.03 -66.05 -29.55
N ASP A 640 4.18 -65.79 -30.16
CA ASP A 640 5.38 -66.62 -30.04
C ASP A 640 6.21 -66.31 -28.77
N GLY A 641 5.88 -65.21 -28.08
CA GLY A 641 6.45 -64.75 -26.83
C GLY A 641 7.38 -63.55 -26.96
N TYR A 642 7.83 -63.20 -28.18
CA TYR A 642 8.60 -61.98 -28.46
C TYR A 642 7.66 -60.81 -28.77
N SER A 643 8.01 -59.61 -28.30
CA SER A 643 7.26 -58.40 -28.61
C SER A 643 7.35 -58.05 -30.10
N ASP A 644 6.27 -57.51 -30.67
CA ASP A 644 6.18 -57.11 -32.09
C ASP A 644 7.34 -56.20 -32.55
N ILE A 645 7.91 -55.47 -31.61
CA ILE A 645 8.97 -54.48 -31.85
C ILE A 645 10.36 -55.10 -31.89
N ASN A 646 10.55 -56.29 -31.30
CA ASN A 646 11.82 -57.01 -31.27
C ASN A 646 11.76 -58.34 -32.02
N ASP A 647 10.66 -58.60 -32.70
CA ASP A 647 10.54 -59.67 -33.68
C ASP A 647 10.83 -59.06 -35.07
N ASP A 648 11.96 -59.45 -35.70
CA ASP A 648 12.29 -59.01 -37.06
C ASP A 648 11.30 -59.55 -38.12
N PHE A 649 10.42 -60.48 -37.71
CA PHE A 649 9.34 -61.04 -38.51
C PHE A 649 7.99 -61.11 -37.75
N PRO A 650 7.36 -59.98 -37.36
CA PRO A 650 6.22 -59.84 -36.41
C PRO A 650 4.88 -60.54 -36.76
N THR A 651 4.86 -61.32 -37.83
CA THR A 651 3.67 -62.05 -38.31
C THR A 651 3.98 -63.49 -38.71
N ASP A 652 5.23 -63.92 -38.55
CA ASP A 652 5.75 -65.22 -38.93
C ASP A 652 6.32 -65.94 -37.71
N PRO A 653 5.53 -66.81 -37.05
CA PRO A 653 5.89 -67.42 -35.76
C PRO A 653 6.99 -68.51 -35.88
N THR A 654 7.78 -68.48 -36.97
CA THR A 654 8.89 -69.40 -37.26
C THR A 654 10.24 -68.72 -37.42
N ARG A 655 10.28 -67.37 -37.48
CA ARG A 655 11.49 -66.56 -37.60
C ARG A 655 11.33 -65.38 -36.65
N HIS A 656 12.38 -65.03 -35.92
CA HIS A 656 12.31 -63.99 -34.90
C HIS A 656 13.62 -63.20 -34.75
N LEU A 657 14.66 -63.54 -35.53
CA LEU A 657 15.99 -62.92 -35.38
C LEU A 657 16.69 -62.81 -36.73
N ASP A 658 16.97 -61.57 -37.10
CA ASP A 658 17.81 -61.08 -38.20
C ASP A 658 18.71 -60.02 -37.56
N THR A 659 19.77 -60.48 -36.89
CA THR A 659 20.58 -59.71 -35.94
C THR A 659 21.19 -58.46 -36.56
N ASP A 660 21.33 -58.41 -37.89
CA ASP A 660 21.79 -57.23 -38.58
C ASP A 660 20.81 -56.58 -39.57
N GLY A 661 19.70 -57.24 -39.91
CA GLY A 661 18.61 -56.63 -40.65
C GLY A 661 18.95 -56.37 -42.12
N ASP A 662 19.95 -57.05 -42.68
CA ASP A 662 20.29 -56.95 -44.09
C ASP A 662 19.36 -57.76 -45.02
N GLY A 663 18.44 -58.50 -44.40
CA GLY A 663 17.43 -59.33 -45.04
C GLY A 663 17.83 -60.81 -45.14
N TYR A 664 18.94 -61.22 -44.54
CA TYR A 664 19.33 -62.62 -44.34
C TYR A 664 19.16 -63.00 -42.86
N ALA A 665 18.43 -64.10 -42.58
CA ALA A 665 18.34 -64.56 -41.20
C ALA A 665 19.70 -65.10 -40.70
N ASP A 666 20.05 -64.93 -39.42
CA ASP A 666 21.37 -65.26 -38.85
C ASP A 666 21.96 -66.64 -39.23
N PHE A 667 21.12 -67.62 -39.53
CA PHE A 667 21.58 -68.96 -39.88
C PHE A 667 22.08 -69.09 -41.34
N GLU A 668 21.89 -68.08 -42.19
CA GLU A 668 22.26 -68.07 -43.62
C GLU A 668 23.28 -66.98 -44.03
N ASP A 669 23.77 -66.18 -43.08
CA ASP A 669 24.74 -65.09 -43.27
C ASP A 669 26.15 -65.44 -42.72
N ASP A 670 27.23 -65.16 -43.48
CA ASP A 670 28.62 -65.36 -43.01
C ASP A 670 29.07 -64.27 -42.00
N CYS A 671 28.36 -63.13 -42.03
CA CYS A 671 28.49 -62.03 -41.09
C CYS A 671 27.17 -61.74 -40.40
N ALA A 672 26.49 -62.79 -39.92
CA ALA A 672 25.17 -62.83 -39.25
C ALA A 672 24.86 -61.83 -38.12
N THR A 673 25.75 -60.89 -37.82
CA THR A 673 25.54 -59.81 -36.86
C THR A 673 26.07 -58.47 -37.40
N VAL A 674 26.38 -58.36 -38.70
CA VAL A 674 26.97 -57.20 -39.36
C VAL A 674 26.36 -57.05 -40.76
N PRO A 675 25.46 -56.06 -40.96
CA PRO A 675 24.62 -56.03 -42.15
C PRO A 675 25.44 -55.75 -43.39
N GLY A 676 25.30 -56.56 -44.44
CA GLY A 676 26.29 -56.56 -45.51
C GLY A 676 25.78 -56.67 -46.93
N THR A 677 26.41 -55.90 -47.82
CA THR A 677 26.14 -55.98 -49.27
C THR A 677 27.27 -56.61 -50.07
N SER A 678 28.37 -56.99 -49.41
CA SER A 678 29.58 -57.50 -50.05
C SER A 678 29.28 -58.73 -50.91
N THR A 679 29.95 -58.79 -52.07
CA THR A 679 29.85 -59.95 -52.98
C THR A 679 31.20 -60.58 -53.33
N ASN A 680 32.31 -59.99 -52.87
CA ASN A 680 33.69 -60.42 -53.08
C ASN A 680 34.42 -60.37 -51.74
N GLY A 681 35.14 -61.45 -51.39
CA GLY A 681 35.60 -61.67 -50.01
C GLY A 681 34.57 -62.46 -49.20
N SER A 682 34.23 -62.00 -48.00
CA SER A 682 33.21 -62.56 -47.10
C SER A 682 31.80 -62.11 -47.52
N ILE A 683 30.77 -62.99 -47.54
CA ILE A 683 29.42 -62.75 -48.11
C ILE A 683 28.42 -62.32 -47.04
N GLY A 684 27.53 -61.36 -47.33
CA GLY A 684 26.61 -60.82 -46.31
C GLY A 684 27.34 -59.92 -45.31
N CYS A 685 28.55 -59.47 -45.67
CA CYS A 685 29.40 -58.67 -44.81
C CYS A 685 29.44 -57.22 -45.28
N PHE A 686 29.78 -56.34 -44.35
CA PHE A 686 29.85 -54.91 -44.59
C PHE A 686 30.87 -54.59 -45.70
N ASP A 687 30.43 -53.79 -46.67
CA ASP A 687 31.18 -53.26 -47.82
C ASP A 687 30.79 -51.78 -47.87
N ALA A 688 31.51 -50.99 -47.10
CA ALA A 688 31.00 -49.71 -46.61
C ALA A 688 31.06 -48.61 -47.67
N ASP A 689 32.00 -48.67 -48.60
CA ASP A 689 32.13 -47.74 -49.72
C ASP A 689 31.60 -48.27 -51.06
N GLN A 690 31.13 -49.53 -51.08
CA GLN A 690 30.56 -50.23 -52.24
C GLN A 690 31.56 -50.36 -53.39
N ASP A 691 32.85 -50.44 -53.08
CA ASP A 691 33.90 -50.69 -54.07
C ASP A 691 33.98 -52.19 -54.47
N THR A 692 33.16 -53.03 -53.83
CA THR A 692 32.93 -54.49 -53.96
C THR A 692 33.76 -55.39 -53.05
N TRP A 693 34.66 -54.87 -52.22
CA TRP A 693 35.40 -55.65 -51.24
C TRP A 693 34.75 -55.54 -49.86
N ALA A 694 34.74 -56.65 -49.12
CA ALA A 694 34.39 -56.60 -47.72
C ALA A 694 35.48 -55.83 -46.95
N ASP A 695 35.07 -55.01 -46.00
CA ASP A 695 35.94 -54.09 -45.25
C ASP A 695 37.18 -54.77 -44.64
N ASP A 696 37.05 -56.02 -44.19
CA ASP A 696 38.15 -56.80 -43.61
C ASP A 696 39.32 -57.06 -44.58
N ASP A 697 39.10 -56.87 -45.87
CA ASP A 697 40.08 -57.07 -46.94
C ASP A 697 40.54 -55.74 -47.59
N ASP A 698 40.12 -54.58 -47.05
CA ASP A 698 40.42 -53.23 -47.55
C ASP A 698 41.21 -52.38 -46.51
N SER A 699 42.26 -51.67 -46.94
CA SER A 699 43.01 -50.75 -46.05
C SER A 699 42.33 -49.39 -45.90
N PHE A 700 41.40 -49.04 -46.81
CA PHE A 700 40.53 -47.88 -46.69
C PHE A 700 39.07 -48.26 -46.99
N PRO A 701 38.43 -49.10 -46.15
CA PRO A 701 37.09 -49.66 -46.39
C PRO A 701 35.93 -48.68 -46.64
N LEU A 702 36.19 -47.38 -46.43
CA LEU A 702 35.21 -46.30 -46.46
C LEU A 702 35.52 -45.28 -47.57
N ASP A 703 36.57 -45.49 -48.35
CA ASP A 703 37.00 -44.62 -49.41
C ASP A 703 37.14 -45.40 -50.71
N ALA A 704 36.09 -45.37 -51.55
CA ALA A 704 36.06 -46.10 -52.82
C ALA A 704 37.15 -45.67 -53.82
N THR A 705 38.00 -44.68 -53.47
CA THR A 705 39.14 -44.21 -54.24
C THR A 705 40.50 -44.64 -53.67
N GLN A 706 40.56 -45.21 -52.46
CA GLN A 706 41.75 -45.69 -51.76
C GLN A 706 41.56 -47.14 -51.32
N TRP A 707 42.63 -47.95 -51.30
CA TRP A 707 42.52 -49.34 -50.82
C TRP A 707 43.84 -49.89 -50.24
N ASN A 708 44.89 -49.05 -50.12
CA ASN A 708 46.23 -49.47 -49.71
C ASN A 708 47.02 -48.34 -49.02
N ASP A 709 47.63 -48.64 -47.86
CA ASP A 709 48.43 -47.74 -47.01
C ASP A 709 49.84 -48.36 -46.79
N THR A 710 50.93 -47.67 -47.16
CA THR A 710 52.28 -48.24 -47.17
C THR A 710 53.03 -48.05 -45.84
N ASP A 711 52.97 -46.89 -45.22
CA ASP A 711 53.63 -46.57 -43.94
C ASP A 711 52.69 -46.59 -42.74
N MET A 712 51.42 -46.94 -42.97
CA MET A 712 50.42 -47.27 -41.96
C MET A 712 50.03 -46.08 -41.09
N ASP A 713 50.09 -44.87 -41.65
CA ASP A 713 49.75 -43.64 -40.93
C ASP A 713 48.31 -43.17 -41.18
N GLY A 714 47.54 -43.92 -41.97
CA GLY A 714 46.14 -43.66 -42.21
C GLY A 714 45.87 -42.70 -43.37
N PHE A 715 46.90 -42.32 -44.14
CA PHE A 715 46.74 -41.56 -45.38
C PHE A 715 46.99 -42.45 -46.61
N GLY A 716 46.14 -42.31 -47.63
CA GLY A 716 46.10 -43.26 -48.73
C GLY A 716 47.17 -43.03 -49.80
N ASP A 717 47.84 -44.09 -50.22
CA ASP A 717 48.93 -44.05 -51.21
C ASP A 717 48.49 -43.53 -52.59
N ASN A 718 47.19 -43.62 -52.93
CA ASN A 718 46.70 -43.16 -54.21
C ASN A 718 46.70 -41.62 -54.23
N ALA A 719 47.69 -41.03 -54.90
CA ALA A 719 47.81 -39.57 -55.05
C ALA A 719 46.62 -38.88 -55.76
N ASN A 720 45.68 -39.65 -56.35
CA ASN A 720 44.43 -39.13 -56.91
C ASN A 720 43.17 -39.55 -56.13
N GLY A 721 43.34 -40.27 -55.02
CA GLY A 721 42.27 -40.59 -54.09
C GLY A 721 42.05 -39.45 -53.09
N THR A 722 41.06 -39.63 -52.22
CA THR A 722 40.84 -38.73 -51.09
C THR A 722 41.93 -38.89 -50.03
N ASN A 723 42.24 -37.79 -49.34
CA ASN A 723 43.31 -37.67 -48.33
C ASN A 723 44.65 -38.33 -48.73
N PRO A 724 45.25 -37.92 -49.87
CA PRO A 724 46.49 -38.50 -50.33
C PRO A 724 47.63 -38.10 -49.41
N ASP A 725 48.43 -39.08 -49.02
CA ASP A 725 49.58 -38.83 -48.16
C ASP A 725 50.63 -37.92 -48.86
N ALA A 726 51.00 -36.81 -48.20
CA ALA A 726 52.04 -35.90 -48.67
C ALA A 726 53.47 -36.38 -48.32
N CYS A 727 53.57 -37.33 -47.40
CA CYS A 727 54.76 -37.96 -46.87
C CYS A 727 54.73 -39.54 -46.89
N PRO A 728 54.45 -40.26 -48.02
CA PRO A 728 54.13 -41.73 -48.15
C PRO A 728 55.12 -42.80 -47.65
N THR A 729 56.16 -42.39 -46.93
CA THR A 729 57.18 -43.28 -46.36
C THR A 729 57.61 -42.85 -44.96
N VAL A 730 57.01 -41.79 -44.43
CA VAL A 730 57.31 -41.18 -43.14
C VAL A 730 56.00 -41.07 -42.41
N PHE A 731 55.74 -42.04 -41.53
CA PHE A 731 54.59 -42.04 -40.65
C PHE A 731 54.38 -40.66 -40.02
N GLY A 732 53.26 -40.03 -40.36
CA GLY A 732 52.88 -38.72 -39.86
C GLY A 732 51.39 -38.64 -39.54
N ASN A 733 51.08 -37.86 -38.50
CA ASN A 733 49.74 -37.68 -37.95
C ASN A 733 49.12 -36.33 -38.30
N SER A 734 49.84 -35.45 -39.02
CA SER A 734 49.32 -34.14 -39.39
C SER A 734 48.12 -34.28 -40.31
N SER A 735 47.01 -33.64 -39.94
CA SER A 735 45.74 -33.70 -40.67
C SER A 735 45.24 -32.34 -41.17
N SER A 736 46.01 -31.27 -40.95
CA SER A 736 45.67 -29.89 -41.33
C SER A 736 46.65 -29.32 -42.36
N THR A 737 46.13 -28.95 -43.54
CA THR A 737 46.82 -28.37 -44.72
C THR A 737 47.92 -29.21 -45.40
N ILE A 738 48.72 -29.96 -44.65
CA ILE A 738 49.71 -30.93 -45.12
C ILE A 738 49.41 -32.25 -44.41
N LEU A 739 48.95 -33.26 -45.17
CA LEU A 739 48.46 -34.54 -44.64
C LEU A 739 49.58 -35.60 -44.59
N GLY A 740 49.65 -36.37 -43.51
CA GLY A 740 50.58 -37.51 -43.36
C GLY A 740 52.01 -37.16 -42.93
N CYS A 741 52.26 -35.98 -42.38
CA CYS A 741 53.59 -35.58 -41.90
C CYS A 741 53.62 -35.42 -40.36
N LEU A 742 54.80 -35.24 -39.75
CA LEU A 742 54.96 -35.23 -38.28
C LEU A 742 54.31 -34.00 -37.61
N ASP A 743 53.51 -34.27 -36.58
CA ASP A 743 52.84 -33.33 -35.67
C ASP A 743 53.15 -33.77 -34.22
N SER A 744 53.92 -32.96 -33.49
CA SER A 744 54.58 -33.31 -32.23
C SER A 744 53.69 -33.17 -30.99
N ASP A 745 52.75 -32.23 -30.98
CA ASP A 745 51.83 -31.99 -29.85
C ASP A 745 50.39 -32.46 -30.14
N GLY A 746 50.11 -32.87 -31.37
CA GLY A 746 48.87 -33.53 -31.78
C GLY A 746 47.72 -32.57 -32.09
N ASP A 747 48.03 -31.30 -32.39
CA ASP A 747 47.07 -30.23 -32.66
C ASP A 747 46.47 -30.28 -34.08
N THR A 748 46.88 -31.26 -34.89
CA THR A 748 46.58 -31.52 -36.31
C THR A 748 47.46 -30.79 -37.32
N TRP A 749 48.21 -29.76 -36.94
CA TRP A 749 49.11 -29.01 -37.80
C TRP A 749 50.49 -29.67 -37.82
N ALA A 750 51.13 -29.68 -38.99
CA ALA A 750 52.49 -30.21 -39.05
C ALA A 750 53.46 -29.24 -38.33
N ASP A 751 54.42 -29.75 -37.56
CA ASP A 751 55.50 -28.98 -36.87
C ASP A 751 56.16 -27.91 -37.75
N LEU A 752 56.13 -28.12 -39.07
CA LEU A 752 56.73 -27.25 -40.07
C LEU A 752 56.05 -25.87 -40.17
N ILE A 753 54.80 -25.75 -39.73
CA ILE A 753 53.95 -24.54 -39.90
C ILE A 753 53.24 -24.09 -38.62
N ASP A 754 53.34 -24.85 -37.55
CA ASP A 754 52.77 -24.53 -36.24
C ASP A 754 53.63 -23.50 -35.46
N VAL A 755 52.97 -22.48 -34.91
CA VAL A 755 53.59 -21.42 -34.10
C VAL A 755 53.82 -21.87 -32.64
N PHE A 756 53.03 -22.83 -32.15
CA PHE A 756 53.12 -23.41 -30.81
C PHE A 756 53.30 -24.95 -30.83
N PRO A 757 54.37 -25.47 -31.47
CA PRO A 757 54.57 -26.92 -31.76
C PRO A 757 54.81 -27.86 -30.56
N ASP A 758 54.61 -27.36 -29.33
CA ASP A 758 54.65 -28.12 -28.09
C ASP A 758 53.35 -27.93 -27.27
N ASP A 759 52.37 -27.16 -27.75
CA ASP A 759 51.10 -26.84 -27.11
C ASP A 759 49.93 -27.23 -28.02
N GLY A 760 49.43 -28.45 -27.82
CA GLY A 760 48.36 -29.01 -28.65
C GLY A 760 47.00 -28.30 -28.56
N THR A 761 46.92 -27.18 -27.82
CA THR A 761 45.74 -26.33 -27.76
C THR A 761 45.85 -25.05 -28.57
N GLU A 762 47.02 -24.66 -29.09
CA GLU A 762 47.22 -23.40 -29.82
C GLU A 762 48.06 -23.64 -31.07
N TRP A 763 47.82 -22.90 -32.17
CA TRP A 763 48.53 -23.18 -33.44
C TRP A 763 48.76 -21.96 -34.33
N ILE A 764 47.88 -20.96 -34.21
CA ILE A 764 47.96 -19.67 -34.89
C ILE A 764 47.74 -18.57 -33.85
N ASP A 765 48.58 -17.54 -33.91
CA ASP A 765 48.51 -16.32 -33.11
C ASP A 765 48.69 -15.13 -34.08
N ASP A 766 47.56 -14.53 -34.47
CA ASP A 766 47.48 -13.54 -35.54
C ASP A 766 47.96 -12.14 -35.12
N ASP A 767 47.94 -11.82 -33.82
CA ASP A 767 48.34 -10.51 -33.27
C ASP A 767 49.57 -10.54 -32.35
N ALA A 768 50.11 -11.73 -32.07
CA ALA A 768 51.35 -12.00 -31.36
C ALA A 768 51.34 -11.60 -29.89
N ASP A 769 50.18 -11.67 -29.22
CA ASP A 769 50.03 -11.29 -27.82
C ASP A 769 50.30 -12.44 -26.82
N GLY A 770 50.38 -13.67 -27.34
CA GLY A 770 50.69 -14.87 -26.58
C GLY A 770 49.47 -15.70 -26.17
N PHE A 771 48.28 -15.37 -26.66
CA PHE A 771 47.10 -16.23 -26.65
C PHE A 771 46.83 -16.74 -28.07
N GLY A 772 46.66 -18.05 -28.23
CA GLY A 772 46.27 -18.64 -29.52
C GLY A 772 44.87 -18.18 -29.93
N ASN A 773 44.64 -18.00 -31.22
CA ASN A 773 43.37 -17.48 -31.79
C ASN A 773 42.10 -18.22 -31.33
N ASN A 774 42.23 -19.43 -30.78
CA ASN A 774 41.13 -20.28 -30.32
C ASN A 774 40.77 -20.12 -28.84
N ILE A 775 41.63 -19.48 -28.03
CA ILE A 775 41.30 -19.02 -26.66
C ILE A 775 41.23 -17.49 -26.58
N ASP A 776 41.85 -16.79 -27.53
CA ASP A 776 41.76 -15.35 -27.67
C ASP A 776 40.39 -14.92 -28.23
N PHE A 777 39.63 -14.17 -27.42
CA PHE A 777 38.37 -13.56 -27.83
C PHE A 777 38.56 -12.29 -28.68
N CYS A 778 39.78 -11.75 -28.71
CA CYS A 778 40.23 -10.61 -29.49
C CYS A 778 41.38 -10.97 -30.45
N PRO A 779 41.24 -11.99 -31.34
CA PRO A 779 42.31 -12.65 -32.14
C PRO A 779 43.04 -11.79 -33.18
N VAL A 780 42.81 -10.49 -33.21
CA VAL A 780 43.47 -9.53 -34.10
C VAL A 780 43.89 -8.25 -33.36
N THR A 781 43.65 -8.17 -32.05
CA THR A 781 43.89 -7.01 -31.19
C THR A 781 44.54 -7.44 -29.88
N ALA A 782 45.87 -7.39 -29.86
CA ALA A 782 46.68 -7.80 -28.73
C ALA A 782 46.18 -7.27 -27.37
N GLY A 783 45.84 -8.19 -26.48
CA GLY A 783 45.36 -7.93 -25.13
C GLY A 783 46.17 -8.66 -24.05
N ASN A 784 45.73 -8.54 -22.81
CA ASN A 784 46.39 -9.14 -21.65
C ASN A 784 45.43 -9.58 -20.53
N SER A 785 44.12 -9.47 -20.75
CA SER A 785 43.10 -9.95 -19.81
C SER A 785 43.20 -11.46 -19.63
N THR A 786 42.92 -11.93 -18.41
CA THR A 786 42.90 -13.37 -18.08
C THR A 786 41.57 -13.85 -17.49
N ASN A 787 40.66 -12.93 -17.16
CA ASN A 787 39.28 -13.17 -16.77
C ASN A 787 38.32 -12.36 -17.67
N GLY A 788 37.05 -12.77 -17.75
CA GLY A 788 36.09 -12.21 -18.70
C GLY A 788 36.41 -12.66 -20.13
N THR A 789 36.58 -11.73 -21.06
CA THR A 789 37.05 -12.06 -22.42
C THR A 789 38.57 -12.15 -22.46
N ILE A 790 39.11 -13.37 -22.43
CA ILE A 790 40.57 -13.64 -22.44
C ILE A 790 41.20 -13.16 -23.76
N GLY A 791 42.39 -12.56 -23.69
CA GLY A 791 43.13 -12.03 -24.85
C GLY A 791 42.71 -10.63 -25.30
N CYS A 792 41.80 -9.97 -24.56
CA CYS A 792 41.36 -8.60 -24.82
C CYS A 792 42.08 -7.58 -23.92
N ILE A 793 41.87 -6.29 -24.20
CA ILE A 793 42.50 -5.17 -23.46
C ILE A 793 41.95 -5.11 -22.03
N ASP A 794 42.86 -5.00 -21.06
CA ASP A 794 42.63 -4.73 -19.64
C ASP A 794 43.29 -3.37 -19.30
N SER A 795 42.48 -2.33 -19.11
CA SER A 795 42.93 -0.94 -18.99
C SER A 795 43.46 -0.57 -17.60
N ASP A 796 42.96 -1.18 -16.53
CA ASP A 796 43.32 -0.83 -15.15
C ASP A 796 44.16 -1.90 -14.42
N GLY A 797 44.31 -3.07 -15.03
CA GLY A 797 45.26 -4.10 -14.65
C GLY A 797 44.75 -5.06 -13.58
N ASP A 798 43.43 -5.18 -13.40
CA ASP A 798 42.82 -6.10 -12.43
C ASP A 798 42.57 -7.52 -12.97
N ALA A 799 42.97 -7.75 -14.23
CA ALA A 799 42.91 -8.98 -15.01
C ALA A 799 41.57 -9.28 -15.70
N TRP A 800 40.54 -8.44 -15.54
CA TRP A 800 39.32 -8.49 -16.34
C TRP A 800 39.47 -7.65 -17.61
N ALA A 801 38.75 -8.04 -18.66
CA ALA A 801 38.75 -7.28 -19.91
C ALA A 801 37.77 -6.10 -19.84
N ASP A 802 38.12 -4.95 -20.43
CA ASP A 802 37.32 -3.72 -20.41
C ASP A 802 35.84 -3.89 -20.86
N ASN A 803 35.57 -4.91 -21.67
CA ASN A 803 34.24 -5.18 -22.22
C ASN A 803 33.38 -6.13 -21.35
N SER A 804 33.96 -6.64 -20.26
CA SER A 804 33.39 -7.62 -19.34
C SER A 804 33.65 -7.23 -17.87
N ASP A 805 34.03 -5.99 -17.66
CA ASP A 805 34.39 -5.37 -16.40
C ASP A 805 33.34 -4.29 -16.09
N PHE A 806 32.77 -4.33 -14.89
CA PHE A 806 31.78 -3.38 -14.42
C PHE A 806 32.33 -1.94 -14.40
N LEU A 807 33.57 -1.75 -13.93
CA LEU A 807 34.26 -0.46 -13.93
C LEU A 807 35.66 -0.59 -14.55
N PRO A 808 35.76 -0.54 -15.91
CA PRO A 808 37.00 -0.74 -16.68
C PRO A 808 38.16 0.23 -16.44
N GLN A 809 38.04 1.13 -15.46
CA GLN A 809 39.04 2.12 -15.06
C GLN A 809 39.28 2.12 -13.55
N ASP A 810 38.54 1.31 -12.79
CA ASP A 810 38.67 1.15 -11.35
C ASP A 810 39.08 -0.30 -11.03
N PRO A 811 40.38 -0.54 -10.76
CA PRO A 811 40.91 -1.88 -10.53
C PRO A 811 40.46 -2.49 -9.18
N THR A 812 39.57 -1.81 -8.47
CA THR A 812 38.97 -2.29 -7.22
C THR A 812 37.58 -2.87 -7.41
N GLN A 813 36.95 -2.71 -8.59
CA GLN A 813 35.58 -3.16 -8.87
C GLN A 813 35.43 -3.72 -10.29
N TRP A 814 35.24 -5.04 -10.40
CA TRP A 814 35.16 -5.75 -11.70
C TRP A 814 33.82 -6.43 -11.97
N LEU A 815 32.95 -6.53 -10.96
CA LEU A 815 31.68 -7.26 -11.02
C LEU A 815 30.61 -6.52 -10.20
N ASP A 816 29.40 -6.52 -10.74
CA ASP A 816 28.15 -6.04 -10.14
C ASP A 816 27.11 -7.15 -10.43
N SER A 817 26.85 -7.98 -9.42
CA SER A 817 26.11 -9.24 -9.58
C SER A 817 24.59 -9.05 -9.63
N ASP A 818 24.06 -7.99 -9.04
CA ASP A 818 22.62 -7.68 -9.03
C ASP A 818 22.21 -6.48 -9.89
N GLY A 819 23.18 -5.72 -10.39
CA GLY A 819 23.02 -4.69 -11.42
C GLY A 819 22.56 -3.35 -10.87
N ASP A 820 22.80 -3.07 -9.59
CA ASP A 820 22.33 -1.86 -8.92
C ASP A 820 23.29 -0.66 -9.03
N GLY A 821 24.49 -0.89 -9.58
CA GLY A 821 25.51 0.14 -9.78
C GLY A 821 26.51 0.26 -8.63
N TYR A 822 26.48 -0.63 -7.64
CA TYR A 822 27.54 -0.81 -6.64
C TYR A 822 28.35 -2.07 -6.95
N GLY A 823 29.66 -2.03 -6.72
CA GLY A 823 30.53 -3.16 -7.08
C GLY A 823 30.64 -4.19 -5.95
N ASP A 824 30.58 -5.48 -6.29
CA ASP A 824 30.55 -6.60 -5.33
C ASP A 824 31.72 -6.61 -4.32
N ASN A 825 32.85 -6.01 -4.68
CA ASN A 825 34.00 -5.95 -3.79
C ASN A 825 33.79 -4.84 -2.75
N LEU A 826 33.30 -5.23 -1.57
CA LEU A 826 33.08 -4.33 -0.42
C LEU A 826 34.31 -3.47 -0.02
N ALA A 827 35.53 -3.90 -0.36
CA ALA A 827 36.76 -3.13 -0.08
C ALA A 827 37.15 -2.15 -1.20
N GLY A 828 36.43 -2.13 -2.31
CA GLY A 828 36.63 -1.25 -3.46
C GLY A 828 35.91 0.09 -3.33
N THR A 829 36.00 0.91 -4.37
CA THR A 829 35.25 2.18 -4.45
C THR A 829 33.76 1.88 -4.50
N ASP A 830 32.96 2.52 -3.63
CA ASP A 830 31.51 2.35 -3.55
C ASP A 830 31.09 0.86 -3.57
N GLY A 831 31.72 0.07 -2.70
CA GLY A 831 31.50 -1.37 -2.62
C GLY A 831 30.17 -1.72 -1.96
N ASP A 832 29.48 -2.68 -2.54
CA ASP A 832 28.15 -3.09 -2.16
C ASP A 832 28.14 -3.90 -0.85
N ASN A 833 27.28 -3.49 0.10
CA ASN A 833 26.99 -4.18 1.33
C ASN A 833 26.05 -5.39 1.14
N CYS A 834 25.29 -5.44 0.05
CA CYS A 834 24.38 -6.52 -0.34
C CYS A 834 24.60 -7.03 -1.78
N PRO A 835 25.76 -7.63 -2.13
CA PRO A 835 26.19 -7.96 -3.51
C PRO A 835 25.32 -8.91 -4.36
N ASN A 836 24.14 -9.32 -3.89
CA ASN A 836 23.22 -10.18 -4.63
C ASN A 836 21.77 -9.69 -4.52
N GLU A 837 21.53 -8.53 -3.93
CA GLU A 837 20.23 -7.94 -3.68
C GLU A 837 20.25 -6.46 -4.04
N ALA A 838 19.84 -6.17 -5.28
CA ALA A 838 19.88 -4.82 -5.83
C ALA A 838 19.25 -3.79 -4.90
N GLY A 839 20.02 -2.75 -4.58
CA GLY A 839 19.64 -1.75 -3.61
C GLY A 839 20.05 -0.32 -3.97
N ASN A 840 19.55 0.62 -3.19
CA ASN A 840 19.77 2.05 -3.40
C ASN A 840 19.99 2.81 -2.09
N ALA A 841 20.18 2.10 -0.98
CA ALA A 841 20.59 2.70 0.28
C ALA A 841 21.96 3.39 0.15
N ILE A 842 22.11 4.53 0.84
CA ILE A 842 23.31 5.38 0.74
C ILE A 842 23.88 5.83 2.09
N TYR A 843 23.14 5.69 3.19
CA TYR A 843 23.55 6.21 4.50
C TYR A 843 24.23 5.18 5.40
N ASP A 844 23.80 3.92 5.35
CA ASP A 844 24.27 2.84 6.22
C ASP A 844 24.89 1.67 5.42
N LEU A 845 24.08 0.75 4.91
CA LEU A 845 24.49 -0.41 4.12
C LEU A 845 24.33 -0.04 2.64
N VAL A 846 25.37 0.55 2.08
CA VAL A 846 25.37 1.08 0.71
C VAL A 846 25.17 -0.06 -0.29
N GLY A 847 24.21 0.08 -1.21
CA GLY A 847 23.84 -0.97 -2.19
C GLY A 847 22.84 -2.01 -1.65
N CYS A 848 22.35 -1.86 -0.42
CA CYS A 848 21.25 -2.70 0.08
C CYS A 848 19.85 -2.15 -0.26
N PRO A 849 18.81 -3.00 -0.29
CA PRO A 849 17.44 -2.59 -0.53
C PRO A 849 16.95 -1.51 0.45
N ASP A 850 16.30 -0.49 -0.10
CA ASP A 850 15.68 0.65 0.60
C ASP A 850 14.27 0.83 0.01
N ASN A 851 13.28 0.21 0.66
CA ASN A 851 11.92 0.08 0.14
C ASN A 851 11.18 1.42 0.08
N ASP A 852 11.45 2.33 1.02
CA ASP A 852 10.75 3.59 1.14
C ASP A 852 11.53 4.79 0.56
N GLN A 853 12.77 4.57 0.14
CA GLN A 853 13.63 5.49 -0.58
C GLN A 853 13.99 6.74 0.23
N ASP A 854 14.28 6.55 1.51
CA ASP A 854 14.77 7.61 2.39
C ASP A 854 16.31 7.65 2.52
N GLY A 855 16.98 6.62 1.98
CA GLY A 855 18.42 6.47 1.90
C GLY A 855 19.03 5.53 2.95
N TRP A 856 18.24 5.00 3.88
CA TRP A 856 18.65 3.94 4.82
C TRP A 856 18.25 2.56 4.30
N SER A 857 19.08 1.55 4.57
CA SER A 857 18.76 0.18 4.19
C SER A 857 17.64 -0.38 5.05
N ASN A 858 16.81 -1.28 4.49
CA ASN A 858 15.73 -1.95 5.21
C ASN A 858 16.17 -2.62 6.54
N SER A 859 17.44 -2.96 6.68
CA SER A 859 17.97 -3.62 7.88
C SER A 859 18.61 -2.67 8.90
N GLY A 860 18.98 -1.46 8.48
CA GLY A 860 19.47 -0.39 9.37
C GLY A 860 18.46 0.72 9.63
N ASP A 861 17.30 0.63 8.96
CA ASP A 861 16.15 1.49 9.12
C ASP A 861 15.17 0.90 10.18
N ALA A 862 14.81 1.71 11.18
CA ALA A 862 13.80 1.35 12.17
C ALA A 862 12.37 1.32 11.59
N PHE A 863 12.14 2.00 10.47
CA PHE A 863 10.88 2.10 9.75
C PHE A 863 11.00 1.87 8.23
N PRO A 864 11.41 0.67 7.77
CA PRO A 864 11.73 0.36 6.35
C PRO A 864 10.63 0.59 5.29
N GLU A 865 9.44 1.01 5.70
CA GLU A 865 8.27 1.21 4.84
C GLU A 865 7.73 2.65 4.96
N ARG A 866 8.44 3.53 5.67
CA ARG A 866 8.00 4.89 6.03
C ARG A 866 9.12 5.88 5.75
N ARG A 867 9.14 6.38 4.52
CA ARG A 867 10.14 7.33 4.00
C ARG A 867 10.50 8.53 4.89
N SER A 868 9.61 8.93 5.78
CA SER A 868 9.84 10.04 6.69
C SER A 868 10.58 9.68 7.97
N GLN A 869 10.77 8.41 8.30
CA GLN A 869 11.37 7.96 9.56
C GLN A 869 12.44 6.90 9.30
N TYR A 870 13.56 7.00 10.00
CA TYR A 870 14.67 6.05 9.88
C TYR A 870 15.27 5.60 11.21
N GLN A 871 14.87 6.23 12.32
CA GLN A 871 15.46 6.02 13.64
C GLN A 871 14.37 6.10 14.73
N ASP A 872 14.45 5.18 15.68
CA ASP A 872 13.60 5.08 16.87
C ASP A 872 14.53 4.97 18.09
N THR A 873 14.70 6.05 18.86
CA THR A 873 15.69 6.09 19.94
C THR A 873 15.25 5.35 21.20
N ASP A 874 13.95 5.34 21.52
CA ASP A 874 13.41 4.72 22.75
C ASP A 874 12.60 3.43 22.51
N GLY A 875 12.38 3.06 21.24
CA GLY A 875 11.82 1.79 20.81
C GLY A 875 10.30 1.72 20.88
N ASP A 876 9.63 2.87 20.88
CA ASP A 876 8.18 2.96 21.06
C ASP A 876 7.37 2.83 19.75
N GLY A 877 8.06 2.73 18.61
CA GLY A 877 7.47 2.61 17.28
C GLY A 877 7.04 3.95 16.65
N TYR A 878 7.51 5.08 17.19
CA TYR A 878 7.47 6.40 16.58
C TYR A 878 8.90 6.86 16.28
N GLY A 879 9.07 7.58 15.17
CA GLY A 879 10.39 7.92 14.68
C GLY A 879 10.84 9.32 15.07
N ASP A 880 12.13 9.47 15.36
CA ASP A 880 12.76 10.69 15.87
C ASP A 880 12.66 11.90 14.90
N ASN A 881 12.29 11.68 13.63
CA ASN A 881 12.25 12.74 12.63
C ASN A 881 10.96 13.58 12.72
N ASN A 882 11.08 14.75 13.33
CA ASN A 882 10.00 15.73 13.51
C ASN A 882 9.86 16.75 12.37
N SER A 883 10.28 16.39 11.16
CA SER A 883 10.12 17.27 9.98
C SER A 883 8.63 17.46 9.65
N PRO A 884 8.17 18.67 9.25
CA PRO A 884 6.79 18.85 8.81
C PRO A 884 6.42 17.88 7.68
N GLY A 885 5.35 17.10 7.88
CA GLY A 885 4.90 16.03 6.99
C GLY A 885 5.40 14.64 7.34
N ALA A 886 6.24 14.48 8.36
CA ALA A 886 6.69 13.16 8.80
C ALA A 886 5.54 12.36 9.43
N GLU A 887 5.45 11.08 9.08
CA GLU A 887 4.50 10.13 9.64
C GLU A 887 5.07 9.52 10.93
N LEU A 888 4.19 9.25 11.91
CA LEU A 888 4.59 8.66 13.20
C LEU A 888 5.75 9.42 13.88
N ALA A 889 5.73 10.75 13.85
CA ALA A 889 6.77 11.55 14.46
C ALA A 889 6.72 11.45 15.99
N ASP A 890 7.87 11.17 16.59
CA ASP A 890 8.05 11.19 18.04
C ASP A 890 8.57 12.55 18.52
N HIS A 891 7.72 13.31 19.22
CA HIS A 891 8.14 14.59 19.79
C HIS A 891 8.86 14.45 21.15
N TRP A 892 8.98 13.24 21.71
CA TRP A 892 9.75 12.96 22.92
C TRP A 892 10.66 11.71 22.79
N PRO A 893 11.75 11.78 21.99
CA PRO A 893 12.68 10.66 21.67
C PRO A 893 13.42 9.98 22.84
N ASP A 894 13.16 10.40 24.07
CA ASP A 894 13.77 9.87 25.29
C ASP A 894 12.71 9.30 26.26
N ASP A 895 11.42 9.28 25.87
CA ASP A 895 10.28 8.97 26.72
C ASP A 895 9.27 8.04 25.99
N PRO A 896 9.44 6.70 26.11
CA PRO A 896 8.67 5.72 25.34
C PRO A 896 7.18 5.64 25.73
N GLU A 897 6.75 6.41 26.74
CA GLU A 897 5.34 6.52 27.13
C GLU A 897 4.63 7.70 26.46
N ARG A 898 5.36 8.58 25.75
CA ARG A 898 4.80 9.83 25.23
C ARG A 898 5.36 10.20 23.85
N ASN A 899 4.52 10.08 22.83
CA ASN A 899 4.93 10.16 21.43
C ASN A 899 4.15 11.20 20.61
N THR A 900 2.85 11.39 20.89
CA THR A 900 1.94 12.25 20.09
C THR A 900 1.87 13.71 20.56
N ALA A 901 2.00 14.67 19.66
CA ALA A 901 1.91 16.10 19.97
C ALA A 901 0.56 16.50 20.62
N GLU A 902 0.57 17.59 21.39
CA GLU A 902 -0.64 18.11 22.03
C GLU A 902 -1.25 19.24 21.19
N VAL A 903 -2.55 19.13 20.90
CA VAL A 903 -3.33 20.16 20.19
C VAL A 903 -4.67 20.42 20.86
N LEU A 904 -5.17 21.65 20.74
CA LEU A 904 -6.53 22.03 21.09
C LEU A 904 -7.38 22.11 19.81
N LEU A 905 -8.53 21.42 19.76
CA LEU A 905 -9.46 21.41 18.63
C LEU A 905 -10.83 21.95 19.05
N GLU A 906 -11.25 23.06 18.47
CA GLU A 906 -12.54 23.72 18.75
C GLU A 906 -13.30 23.98 17.45
N CYS A 907 -14.55 23.51 17.33
CA CYS A 907 -15.37 23.73 16.13
C CYS A 907 -16.60 24.59 16.44
N GLU A 908 -16.95 25.50 15.54
CA GLU A 908 -18.11 26.38 15.65
C GLU A 908 -18.80 26.57 14.28
N PRO A 909 -20.13 26.53 14.20
CA PRO A 909 -21.07 26.11 15.24
C PRO A 909 -21.02 24.60 15.52
N THR A 910 -21.38 24.17 16.74
CA THR A 910 -21.47 22.75 17.12
C THR A 910 -22.86 22.14 16.94
N GLU A 911 -23.90 22.95 16.72
CA GLU A 911 -25.29 22.50 16.54
C GLU A 911 -25.91 23.06 15.24
N PHE A 912 -26.60 22.21 14.47
CA PHE A 912 -27.25 22.56 13.21
C PHE A 912 -28.70 22.06 13.16
N GLU A 913 -29.61 22.89 12.63
CA GLU A 913 -30.99 22.51 12.29
C GLU A 913 -31.18 22.74 10.78
N ILE A 914 -31.28 21.67 9.98
CA ILE A 914 -31.23 21.69 8.51
C ILE A 914 -32.57 21.24 7.92
N ASP A 915 -33.09 21.98 6.93
CA ASP A 915 -34.27 21.57 6.16
C ASP A 915 -33.89 21.18 4.73
N LEU A 916 -33.88 19.86 4.48
CA LEU A 916 -33.53 19.23 3.20
C LEU A 916 -34.31 19.78 2.00
N ALA A 917 -35.52 20.33 2.21
CA ALA A 917 -36.34 20.87 1.14
C ALA A 917 -35.99 22.33 0.76
N LEU A 918 -35.33 23.06 1.65
CA LEU A 918 -34.95 24.46 1.44
C LEU A 918 -33.47 24.58 1.10
N ASP A 919 -32.62 24.10 2.00
CA ASP A 919 -31.17 24.18 1.90
C ASP A 919 -30.57 23.01 2.69
N PRO A 920 -29.99 22.01 2.00
CA PRO A 920 -29.35 20.88 2.66
C PRO A 920 -27.93 21.19 3.15
N SER A 921 -27.41 22.40 2.97
CA SER A 921 -25.99 22.69 3.23
C SER A 921 -25.65 22.84 4.72
N VAL A 922 -24.55 22.20 5.13
CA VAL A 922 -23.94 22.29 6.46
C VAL A 922 -22.55 22.90 6.29
N ARG A 923 -22.23 23.89 7.13
CA ARG A 923 -20.96 24.61 7.12
C ARG A 923 -20.52 24.94 8.54
N PHE A 924 -19.29 24.59 8.89
CA PHE A 924 -18.69 24.89 10.18
C PHE A 924 -17.19 25.08 10.04
N THR A 925 -16.58 25.75 11.00
CA THR A 925 -15.14 25.98 11.06
C THR A 925 -14.55 25.35 12.31
N CYS A 926 -13.37 24.77 12.20
CA CYS A 926 -12.62 24.22 13.32
C CYS A 926 -11.29 24.94 13.45
N SER A 927 -11.00 25.45 14.65
CA SER A 927 -9.72 26.01 15.06
C SER A 927 -8.87 24.93 15.72
N ILE A 928 -7.60 24.86 15.32
CA ILE A 928 -6.61 23.91 15.82
C ILE A 928 -5.42 24.71 16.33
N THR A 929 -5.12 24.60 17.62
CA THR A 929 -3.97 25.23 18.27
C THR A 929 -2.92 24.18 18.57
N ASN A 930 -1.71 24.36 18.05
CA ASN A 930 -0.54 23.56 18.40
C ASN A 930 -0.02 24.00 19.78
N LEU A 931 0.10 23.06 20.73
CA LEU A 931 0.55 23.34 22.10
C LEU A 931 2.05 23.07 22.32
N ILE A 932 2.77 22.60 21.29
CA ILE A 932 4.22 22.38 21.33
C ILE A 932 4.99 23.49 20.59
N GLN A 933 6.27 23.64 20.93
CA GLN A 933 7.14 24.69 20.34
C GLN A 933 7.60 24.38 18.91
N ASN A 934 7.53 23.12 18.48
CA ASN A 934 7.93 22.69 17.15
C ASN A 934 6.77 22.84 16.17
N ASN A 935 7.09 22.95 14.88
CA ASN A 935 6.07 22.94 13.84
C ASN A 935 5.43 21.55 13.79
N LEU A 936 4.11 21.50 13.80
CA LEU A 936 3.34 20.27 13.87
C LEU A 936 2.51 20.10 12.61
N THR A 937 2.49 18.88 12.06
CA THR A 937 1.59 18.56 10.94
C THR A 937 0.35 17.89 11.50
N VAL A 938 -0.81 18.53 11.33
CA VAL A 938 -2.09 18.05 11.85
C VAL A 938 -3.01 17.70 10.71
N ARG A 939 -3.45 16.44 10.68
CA ARG A 939 -4.55 15.94 9.84
C ARG A 939 -5.85 16.06 10.62
N VAL A 940 -6.74 16.94 10.18
CA VAL A 940 -8.08 17.18 10.75
C VAL A 940 -9.13 16.53 9.85
N GLU A 941 -9.87 15.57 10.37
CA GLU A 941 -10.82 14.75 9.61
C GLU A 941 -12.23 14.84 10.18
N TRP A 942 -13.21 15.04 9.30
CA TRP A 942 -14.64 14.98 9.59
C TRP A 942 -15.18 13.55 9.37
N LYS A 943 -15.22 12.76 10.44
CA LYS A 943 -15.72 11.38 10.45
C LYS A 943 -17.25 11.37 10.49
N SER A 944 -17.88 10.94 9.38
CA SER A 944 -19.33 10.73 9.27
C SER A 944 -19.71 9.64 8.28
N LEU A 945 -20.74 8.85 8.62
CA LEU A 945 -21.34 7.76 7.83
C LEU A 945 -22.42 8.29 6.88
N ASN A 946 -22.46 7.81 5.64
CA ASN A 946 -23.51 7.76 4.57
C ASN A 946 -24.57 8.89 4.40
N ALA A 947 -24.91 9.66 5.41
CA ALA A 947 -25.99 10.64 5.48
C ALA A 947 -25.56 12.09 5.16
N ILE A 948 -24.26 12.33 4.98
CA ILE A 948 -23.68 13.64 4.62
C ILE A 948 -22.82 13.46 3.37
N ASP A 949 -23.08 14.26 2.34
CA ASP A 949 -22.29 14.38 1.11
C ASP A 949 -21.37 15.61 1.24
N ALA A 950 -20.14 15.40 1.73
CA ALA A 950 -19.16 16.46 2.00
C ALA A 950 -18.08 16.49 0.92
N GLY A 951 -17.73 17.68 0.44
CA GLY A 951 -16.74 17.87 -0.62
C GLY A 951 -15.29 17.68 -0.16
N VAL A 952 -14.94 18.21 1.00
CA VAL A 952 -13.63 18.03 1.64
C VAL A 952 -13.87 17.54 3.07
N ARG A 953 -13.32 16.35 3.37
CA ARG A 953 -13.47 15.70 4.70
C ARG A 953 -12.19 15.73 5.51
N VAL A 954 -11.06 16.01 4.89
CA VAL A 954 -9.75 15.97 5.52
C VAL A 954 -8.99 17.22 5.14
N HIS A 955 -8.45 17.91 6.14
CA HIS A 955 -7.48 18.98 5.97
C HIS A 955 -6.16 18.53 6.59
N VAL A 956 -5.04 18.73 5.88
CA VAL A 956 -3.70 18.54 6.43
C VAL A 956 -3.06 19.91 6.52
N LEU A 957 -2.63 20.29 7.72
CA LEU A 957 -2.15 21.62 8.07
C LEU A 957 -0.77 21.51 8.67
N VAL A 958 0.14 22.43 8.35
CA VAL A 958 1.38 22.61 9.11
C VAL A 958 1.20 23.81 10.01
N ILE A 959 1.05 23.57 11.30
CA ILE A 959 0.82 24.60 12.33
C ILE A 959 2.16 24.92 12.97
N THR A 960 2.59 26.18 12.90
CA THR A 960 3.84 26.61 13.55
C THR A 960 3.76 26.41 15.06
N GLY A 961 4.89 26.25 15.73
CA GLY A 961 4.93 26.08 17.19
C GLY A 961 4.15 27.16 17.94
N ASN A 962 3.30 26.75 18.89
CA ASN A 962 2.36 27.61 19.62
C ASN A 962 1.39 28.42 18.73
N GLY A 963 1.19 28.02 17.46
CA GLY A 963 0.32 28.68 16.50
C GLY A 963 -1.09 28.08 16.45
N THR A 964 -2.02 28.80 15.84
CA THR A 964 -3.40 28.34 15.61
C THR A 964 -3.73 28.45 14.12
N GLN A 965 -4.41 27.46 13.56
CA GLN A 965 -4.99 27.51 12.22
C GLN A 965 -6.46 27.10 12.23
N THR A 966 -7.22 27.63 11.27
CA THR A 966 -8.66 27.36 11.16
C THR A 966 -8.97 26.69 9.83
N VAL A 967 -9.81 25.66 9.85
CA VAL A 967 -10.28 24.97 8.65
C VAL A 967 -11.80 25.03 8.56
N ALA A 968 -12.32 25.18 7.34
CA ALA A 968 -13.73 25.23 7.08
C ALA A 968 -14.20 23.93 6.41
N PHE A 969 -15.19 23.28 7.01
CA PHE A 969 -15.85 22.12 6.45
C PHE A 969 -17.18 22.54 5.81
N SER A 970 -17.49 21.92 4.66
CA SER A 970 -18.79 22.09 4.03
C SER A 970 -19.28 20.79 3.39
N GLY A 971 -20.60 20.57 3.49
CA GLY A 971 -21.26 19.41 2.89
C GLY A 971 -22.76 19.61 2.77
N ASN A 972 -23.44 18.63 2.19
CA ASN A 972 -24.89 18.60 2.06
C ASN A 972 -25.47 17.39 2.77
N MET A 973 -26.54 17.59 3.52
CA MET A 973 -27.31 16.51 4.12
C MET A 973 -28.09 15.75 3.04
N VAL A 974 -28.01 14.41 3.05
CA VAL A 974 -28.75 13.54 2.11
C VAL A 974 -29.85 12.71 2.78
N GLU A 975 -29.80 12.54 4.09
CA GLU A 975 -30.83 11.84 4.88
C GLU A 975 -31.36 12.70 6.04
N LYS A 976 -32.60 12.44 6.46
CA LYS A 976 -33.25 13.10 7.60
C LYS A 976 -32.98 12.36 8.91
N GLY A 977 -32.86 13.08 10.02
CA GLY A 977 -32.66 12.54 11.37
C GLY A 977 -31.63 13.30 12.19
N ASP A 978 -31.49 12.90 13.45
CA ASP A 978 -30.46 13.40 14.37
C ASP A 978 -29.12 12.69 14.11
N ILE A 979 -28.09 13.45 13.74
CA ILE A 979 -26.76 12.94 13.40
C ILE A 979 -25.72 13.59 14.30
N ASN A 980 -24.97 12.76 15.03
CA ASN A 980 -23.75 13.18 15.71
C ASN A 980 -22.56 12.86 14.81
N SER A 981 -21.78 13.88 14.46
CA SER A 981 -20.63 13.75 13.58
C SER A 981 -19.36 14.14 14.33
N VAL A 982 -18.29 13.37 14.16
CA VAL A 982 -17.03 13.57 14.89
C VAL A 982 -16.01 14.27 14.00
N ILE A 983 -15.27 15.21 14.56
CA ILE A 983 -14.10 15.84 13.96
C ILE A 983 -12.90 15.39 14.79
N GLU A 984 -11.86 14.92 14.14
CA GLU A 984 -10.68 14.34 14.78
C GLU A 984 -9.42 15.01 14.24
N ALA A 985 -8.52 15.40 15.12
CA ALA A 985 -7.18 15.86 14.81
C ALA A 985 -6.17 14.77 15.19
N SER A 986 -5.35 14.36 14.22
CA SER A 986 -4.32 13.32 14.34
C SER A 986 -3.06 13.76 13.60
N GLU A 987 -1.89 13.26 14.00
CA GLU A 987 -0.69 13.39 13.15
C GLU A 987 -0.76 12.41 11.96
N PRO A 988 -0.08 12.70 10.84
CA PRO A 988 0.04 11.74 9.74
C PRO A 988 0.55 10.38 10.23
N GLY A 989 -0.16 9.31 9.87
CA GLY A 989 0.20 7.93 10.25
C GLY A 989 -0.15 7.51 11.69
N ALA A 990 -0.48 8.45 12.60
CA ALA A 990 -0.80 8.13 13.99
C ALA A 990 -2.13 7.38 14.13
N ILE A 991 -2.13 6.31 14.93
CA ILE A 991 -3.33 5.50 15.23
C ILE A 991 -4.21 6.10 16.32
N LYS A 992 -3.66 7.01 17.13
CA LYS A 992 -4.37 7.74 18.19
C LYS A 992 -4.59 9.19 17.76
N SER A 993 -5.80 9.68 18.01
CA SER A 993 -6.15 11.09 17.84
C SER A 993 -5.51 11.94 18.93
N MET A 994 -4.92 13.08 18.56
CA MET A 994 -4.44 14.08 19.51
C MET A 994 -5.60 14.82 20.20
N ALA A 995 -6.65 15.13 19.42
CA ALA A 995 -7.87 15.75 19.92
C ALA A 995 -9.08 15.38 19.05
N TYR A 996 -10.28 15.39 19.61
CA TYR A 996 -11.52 15.23 18.85
C TYR A 996 -12.63 16.11 19.44
N THR A 997 -13.59 16.45 18.59
CA THR A 997 -14.82 17.15 18.97
C THR A 997 -15.99 16.61 18.16
N SER A 998 -17.22 16.97 18.52
CA SER A 998 -18.41 16.48 17.82
C SER A 998 -19.38 17.62 17.53
N ILE A 999 -20.00 17.55 16.36
CA ILE A 999 -21.11 18.42 15.98
C ILE A 999 -22.41 17.63 15.90
N GLN A 1000 -23.51 18.27 16.28
CA GLN A 1000 -24.85 17.70 16.29
C GLN A 1000 -25.69 18.35 15.18
N ILE A 1001 -26.31 17.53 14.33
CA ILE A 1001 -27.10 17.98 13.18
C ILE A 1001 -28.50 17.35 13.27
N ASP A 1002 -29.53 18.18 13.38
CA ASP A 1002 -30.94 17.79 13.24
C ASP A 1002 -31.41 18.12 11.81
N ALA A 1003 -31.62 17.10 10.98
CA ALA A 1003 -32.05 17.27 9.59
C ALA A 1003 -33.51 16.86 9.38
N ILE A 1004 -34.35 17.82 8.97
CA ILE A 1004 -35.77 17.67 8.66
C ILE A 1004 -36.03 17.84 7.15
N ASN A 1005 -37.21 17.46 6.67
CA ASN A 1005 -37.65 17.75 5.30
C ASN A 1005 -39.06 18.33 5.32
N SER A 1006 -39.22 19.62 5.02
CA SER A 1006 -40.52 20.30 5.08
C SER A 1006 -41.46 20.03 3.89
N GLU A 1007 -40.96 19.42 2.80
CA GLU A 1007 -41.78 18.98 1.65
C GLU A 1007 -42.42 17.60 1.85
N ASP A 1008 -41.92 16.81 2.81
CA ASP A 1008 -42.60 15.62 3.33
C ASP A 1008 -43.88 16.07 4.04
N GLY A 1009 -44.92 16.40 3.27
CA GLY A 1009 -46.17 16.95 3.80
C GLY A 1009 -46.70 16.09 4.94
N ASP A 1010 -46.84 16.71 6.11
CA ASP A 1010 -47.14 16.10 7.41
C ASP A 1010 -47.77 14.70 7.28
N SER A 1011 -46.91 13.67 7.37
CA SER A 1011 -47.37 12.31 7.57
C SER A 1011 -48.22 12.28 8.84
N PHE A 1012 -49.22 11.40 8.88
CA PHE A 1012 -50.13 11.27 10.01
C PHE A 1012 -49.39 11.03 11.36
N ASP A 1013 -48.13 10.60 11.30
CA ASP A 1013 -47.25 10.40 12.44
C ASP A 1013 -46.64 11.72 12.98
N ASP A 1014 -46.37 12.73 12.13
CA ASP A 1014 -45.82 14.04 12.54
C ASP A 1014 -46.87 14.93 13.24
N ILE A 1015 -48.13 14.80 12.84
CA ILE A 1015 -49.27 15.40 13.54
C ILE A 1015 -49.48 14.75 14.92
N LEU A 1016 -49.04 13.50 15.09
CA LEU A 1016 -49.20 12.74 16.33
C LEU A 1016 -48.13 13.12 17.37
N ASP A 1017 -46.90 13.42 16.94
CA ASP A 1017 -45.82 13.87 17.82
C ASP A 1017 -45.96 15.34 18.21
N LYS A 1018 -46.35 16.24 17.31
CA LYS A 1018 -46.75 17.62 17.68
C LYS A 1018 -48.01 17.69 18.56
N ALA A 1019 -48.80 16.62 18.64
CA ALA A 1019 -49.95 16.52 19.54
C ALA A 1019 -49.62 15.99 20.95
N LYS A 1020 -48.41 15.46 21.19
CA LYS A 1020 -47.97 14.99 22.52
C LYS A 1020 -47.62 16.14 23.46
N ASP A 1021 -47.21 17.29 22.93
CA ASP A 1021 -46.74 18.43 23.74
C ASP A 1021 -47.81 19.48 24.08
N VAL A 1022 -49.07 19.25 23.73
CA VAL A 1022 -50.19 20.14 24.11
C VAL A 1022 -50.85 19.62 25.41
N PRO A 1023 -50.72 20.28 26.58
CA PRO A 1023 -51.05 19.67 27.89
C PRO A 1023 -52.54 19.40 28.18
N HIS A 1024 -53.45 19.49 27.21
CA HIS A 1024 -54.90 19.38 27.47
C HIS A 1024 -55.70 18.55 26.46
N ILE A 1025 -55.07 17.82 25.54
CA ILE A 1025 -55.79 16.99 24.54
C ILE A 1025 -56.00 15.53 25.01
N GLN A 1026 -55.26 15.04 26.01
CA GLN A 1026 -55.42 13.67 26.51
C GLN A 1026 -56.81 13.38 27.10
N GLU A 1027 -57.46 14.37 27.72
CA GLU A 1027 -58.85 14.21 28.22
C GLU A 1027 -59.89 14.16 27.09
N ILE A 1028 -59.65 14.88 25.98
CA ILE A 1028 -60.59 14.94 24.85
C ILE A 1028 -60.53 13.65 24.03
N ILE A 1029 -59.33 13.10 23.82
CA ILE A 1029 -59.14 11.83 23.11
C ILE A 1029 -59.73 10.66 23.91
N ALA A 1030 -59.56 10.63 25.23
CA ALA A 1030 -60.18 9.60 26.08
C ALA A 1030 -61.72 9.62 26.01
N VAL A 1031 -62.33 10.81 25.96
CA VAL A 1031 -63.79 10.96 25.82
C VAL A 1031 -64.27 10.56 24.42
N ILE A 1032 -63.53 10.91 23.36
CA ILE A 1032 -63.88 10.53 21.98
C ILE A 1032 -63.73 9.03 21.75
N ILE A 1033 -62.68 8.40 22.30
CA ILE A 1033 -62.47 6.95 22.25
C ILE A 1033 -63.54 6.22 23.08
N ALA A 1034 -63.95 6.75 24.24
CA ALA A 1034 -65.06 6.19 25.02
C ALA A 1034 -66.41 6.30 24.30
N ILE A 1035 -66.66 7.40 23.57
CA ILE A 1035 -67.87 7.59 22.76
C ILE A 1035 -67.85 6.67 21.53
N LEU A 1036 -66.70 6.50 20.87
CA LEU A 1036 -66.53 5.58 19.74
C LEU A 1036 -66.63 4.11 20.19
N LEU A 1037 -66.07 3.74 21.34
CA LEU A 1037 -66.26 2.42 21.96
C LEU A 1037 -67.72 2.20 22.38
N ALA A 1038 -68.40 3.20 22.94
CA ALA A 1038 -69.82 3.11 23.27
C ALA A 1038 -70.70 2.98 22.02
N LEU A 1039 -70.39 3.70 20.94
CA LEU A 1039 -71.06 3.59 19.64
C LEU A 1039 -70.76 2.26 18.97
N PHE A 1040 -69.53 1.76 19.04
CA PHE A 1040 -69.12 0.45 18.51
C PHE A 1040 -69.73 -0.70 19.31
N LEU A 1041 -69.80 -0.60 20.64
CA LEU A 1041 -70.52 -1.54 21.51
C LEU A 1041 -72.03 -1.45 21.30
N ALA A 1042 -72.61 -0.28 21.05
CA ALA A 1042 -74.02 -0.13 20.69
C ALA A 1042 -74.33 -0.67 19.28
N PHE A 1043 -73.41 -0.53 18.33
CA PHE A 1043 -73.50 -1.09 16.98
C PHE A 1043 -73.34 -2.61 17.02
N ASN A 1044 -72.40 -3.14 17.81
CA ASN A 1044 -72.26 -4.56 18.07
C ASN A 1044 -73.41 -5.14 18.91
N ALA A 1045 -74.00 -4.39 19.84
CA ALA A 1045 -75.22 -4.78 20.54
C ALA A 1045 -76.44 -4.81 19.61
N ARG A 1046 -76.57 -3.85 18.66
CA ARG A 1046 -77.59 -3.88 17.59
C ARG A 1046 -77.35 -5.00 16.58
N ARG A 1047 -76.08 -5.29 16.23
CA ARG A 1047 -75.67 -6.38 15.33
C ARG A 1047 -75.89 -7.75 15.98
N ASN A 1048 -75.60 -7.89 17.28
CA ASN A 1048 -75.87 -9.08 18.08
C ASN A 1048 -77.36 -9.25 18.42
N ALA A 1049 -78.13 -8.17 18.54
CA ALA A 1049 -79.60 -8.23 18.64
C ALA A 1049 -80.26 -8.62 17.31
N ARG A 1050 -79.70 -8.21 16.15
CA ARG A 1050 -80.12 -8.68 14.82
C ARG A 1050 -79.76 -10.16 14.61
N LYS A 1051 -78.54 -10.58 14.96
CA LYS A 1051 -78.13 -12.00 14.96
C LYS A 1051 -78.99 -12.88 15.88
N LYS A 1052 -79.30 -12.45 17.12
CA LYS A 1052 -80.23 -13.17 18.03
C LYS A 1052 -81.69 -13.19 17.53
N LYS A 1053 -82.12 -12.20 16.73
CA LYS A 1053 -83.46 -12.17 16.10
C LYS A 1053 -83.54 -13.07 14.86
N GLU A 1054 -82.44 -13.26 14.15
CA GLU A 1054 -82.29 -14.25 13.07
C GLU A 1054 -82.10 -15.69 13.59
N GLU A 1055 -81.39 -15.89 14.70
CA GLU A 1055 -81.30 -17.19 15.39
C GLU A 1055 -82.63 -17.61 16.03
N ARG A 1056 -83.41 -16.69 16.61
CA ARG A 1056 -84.79 -16.98 17.04
C ARG A 1056 -85.72 -17.32 15.86
N ARG A 1057 -85.49 -16.77 14.66
CA ARG A 1057 -86.22 -17.13 13.42
C ARG A 1057 -85.79 -18.50 12.88
N ARG A 1058 -84.50 -18.84 12.93
CA ARG A 1058 -83.98 -20.17 12.54
C ARG A 1058 -84.37 -21.28 13.52
N GLN A 1059 -84.41 -21.02 14.83
CA GLN A 1059 -84.92 -21.99 15.83
C GLN A 1059 -86.45 -22.19 15.75
N LEU A 1060 -87.22 -21.19 15.29
CA LEU A 1060 -88.65 -21.32 14.98
C LEU A 1060 -88.90 -22.10 13.67
N GLN A 1061 -88.04 -21.96 12.66
CA GLN A 1061 -88.11 -22.76 11.43
C GLN A 1061 -87.63 -24.21 11.62
N GLN A 1062 -86.65 -24.48 12.49
CA GLN A 1062 -86.24 -25.85 12.84
C GLN A 1062 -87.24 -26.58 13.76
N ARG A 1063 -88.04 -25.86 14.57
CA ARG A 1063 -89.18 -26.45 15.29
C ARG A 1063 -90.42 -26.70 14.42
N MET A 1064 -90.53 -26.09 13.24
CA MET A 1064 -91.62 -26.34 12.29
C MET A 1064 -91.31 -27.44 11.26
N ALA A 1065 -90.05 -27.90 11.17
CA ALA A 1065 -89.65 -28.99 10.26
C ALA A 1065 -89.61 -30.39 10.92
N SER A 1066 -90.03 -30.53 12.18
CA SER A 1066 -90.04 -31.81 12.91
C SER A 1066 -91.39 -32.15 13.57
N ALA A 1067 -92.49 -31.63 13.01
CA ALA A 1067 -93.85 -32.05 13.32
C ALA A 1067 -94.61 -32.39 12.03
N PHE A 1068 -94.23 -33.50 11.41
CA PHE A 1068 -94.93 -34.39 10.46
C PHE A 1068 -93.79 -35.26 9.90
N VAL A 1069 -93.49 -36.47 10.38
CA VAL A 1069 -94.30 -37.70 10.46
C VAL A 1069 -93.65 -38.68 11.47
N MET A 1070 -94.47 -39.53 12.11
CA MET A 1070 -94.13 -40.52 13.15
C MET A 1070 -93.40 -41.79 12.66
N ASP A 1071 -92.69 -42.42 13.62
CA ASP A 1071 -92.36 -43.85 13.81
C ASP A 1071 -91.41 -44.53 12.78
N GLU A 1072 -90.39 -45.33 13.13
CA GLU A 1072 -90.33 -46.43 14.11
C GLU A 1072 -88.87 -46.82 14.52
N HIS A 1073 -88.72 -47.28 15.77
CA HIS A 1073 -87.76 -48.30 16.29
C HIS A 1073 -86.26 -48.03 16.62
N ASN A 1074 -86.02 -48.09 17.95
CA ASN A 1074 -85.01 -48.88 18.69
C ASN A 1074 -83.77 -48.19 19.34
N ARG A 1075 -83.53 -48.62 20.59
CA ARG A 1075 -82.60 -48.15 21.66
C ARG A 1075 -81.17 -48.73 21.50
N PRO A 1076 -80.26 -48.61 22.51
CA PRO A 1076 -79.59 -47.43 23.08
C PRO A 1076 -78.05 -47.62 23.18
N GLY A 1077 -77.32 -46.57 23.55
CA GLY A 1077 -76.27 -46.73 24.57
C GLY A 1077 -74.85 -46.32 24.23
N ARG A 1078 -74.33 -45.46 25.13
CA ARG A 1078 -73.06 -45.57 25.86
C ARG A 1078 -71.71 -45.34 25.13
N PHE A 1079 -71.06 -44.29 25.67
CA PHE A 1079 -69.68 -44.20 26.16
C PHE A 1079 -68.51 -44.06 25.15
N PRO A 1080 -67.43 -43.37 25.60
CA PRO A 1080 -66.24 -42.95 24.86
C PRO A 1080 -65.20 -44.10 24.89
N PRO A 1081 -63.94 -43.99 24.39
CA PRO A 1081 -62.85 -43.06 24.77
C PRO A 1081 -62.08 -42.58 23.51
N ASN A 1082 -60.97 -41.85 23.49
CA ASN A 1082 -59.90 -41.44 24.43
C ASN A 1082 -59.44 -40.05 23.98
#